data_AF-A0A2D5GR41-F1
#
_entry.id   AF-A0A2D5GR41-F1
#
_cell.length_a   1.000
_cell.length_b   1.000
_cell.length_c   1.000
_cell.angle_alpha   90.00
_cell.angle_beta   90.00
_cell.angle_gamma   90.00
#
_symmetry.space_group_name_H-M   'P 1'
#
loop_
_entity.id
_entity.type
_entity.pdbx_description
1 polymer ?
#
loop_
_entity_poly.entity_id
_entity_poly.type
_entity_poly.pdbx_seq_one_letter_code
_entity_poly.pdbx_strand_id
1 'polypeptide(L)'
;MSTAEPSFVDLSKLSADAVINTDSNTYDSHPSAITLSDGTTCVTWTAFKESRDQILLRFIAANGTPGPLQTVSQEGSVHGHPTVVSLNEKDLWVIWSAKRPEGWRILGRLCRSGVWQKTVAISGKQYQAIHPTAIRVSEHVMTVAWSGLQQSRFRIQTRSLQGIRWLPPRTESDTEGNAFRPALAFKPDGNFWLVWDQYEQNHYRVVGRNLSAGQGPIEAISPTDMHCLQPTLLNTDQGLYAAWLQKQDVLGGPGVVSQWHTLHVAKRTDDGWRQITDAAGNPVAAELTQGLVAQIEPQPVATSGYLGRRTTPMLLADEKGIWLLWERKSDHRGSTAQPRGDLVGRQILQDQLQPAVVLAQGKVDYHLAHPAQVSGGKFVALASNVYPGGRRLYHRLLCDVNQHTPFQQADWQGWRPTELPIQEELTERQQIQVGEKTYQLYWADMHCHNNLSSDAEGEPDELNYYARDRGALDVVVFTNNDFYIVPLTQYEYELGNFFANAFTRPKQFLSLPGYEWTSRIPGVKTARLSDPGNWTHPYNNRSYPNHRSVIYPPAGGPVIRFMEVENDINRLNYEVEKAGGITLTQHPAFKPSGHPVEVGMELTSGWGNYMQQVPQLFHGILNQGGRLAFVACGDSHRRAPGLSGALTGIYAEELTAESILEALRKRRCFATNGSRVFVDTRANGSLMGEAITTETGDVELTLQATGTRPIVRTTLIHNGKEIKTFEGKGTKEFKTAHQIENLPAGQHWFYWRIVQDKDAPAFPGNLMVAHGHLAWSTPHYVAVSGSESSSKSD
;
A
#
# COMPACT_ATOMS: atom_id res chain seq x y z
N MET A 1 -25.62 26.90 30.88
CA MET A 1 -24.54 26.11 30.26
C MET A 1 -23.32 26.98 30.26
N SER A 2 -22.36 26.73 31.15
CA SER A 2 -21.08 27.43 31.15
C SER A 2 -20.32 26.99 29.90
N THR A 3 -20.26 27.84 28.89
CA THR A 3 -19.38 27.66 27.74
C THR A 3 -17.96 27.84 28.24
N ALA A 4 -17.28 26.75 28.58
CA ALA A 4 -15.85 26.79 28.85
C ALA A 4 -15.17 27.35 27.60
N GLU A 5 -14.65 28.58 27.71
CA GLU A 5 -13.72 29.14 26.73
C GLU A 5 -12.60 28.11 26.50
N PRO A 6 -12.07 27.97 25.27
CA PRO A 6 -10.89 27.15 25.04
C PRO A 6 -9.78 27.64 26.00
N SER A 7 -9.32 26.76 26.88
CA SER A 7 -8.25 27.09 27.80
C SER A 7 -7.02 27.50 26.99
N PHE A 8 -6.65 28.77 27.10
CA PHE A 8 -5.52 29.34 26.38
C PHE A 8 -4.24 28.65 26.87
N VAL A 9 -3.57 27.89 26.01
CA VAL A 9 -2.30 27.25 26.33
C VAL A 9 -1.17 28.26 26.09
N ASP A 10 -0.46 28.62 27.14
CA ASP A 10 0.75 29.44 27.06
C ASP A 10 1.93 28.60 26.54
N LEU A 11 2.09 28.57 25.22
CA LEU A 11 3.14 27.80 24.55
C LEU A 11 4.56 28.36 24.78
N SER A 12 4.71 29.56 25.34
CA SER A 12 6.03 30.18 25.55
C SER A 12 6.91 29.42 26.56
N LYS A 13 6.28 28.64 27.46
CA LYS A 13 6.95 27.88 28.53
C LYS A 13 7.38 26.47 28.12
N LEU A 14 6.99 26.02 26.93
CA LEU A 14 7.34 24.69 26.46
C LEU A 14 8.81 24.64 26.05
N SER A 15 9.49 23.53 26.36
CA SER A 15 10.80 23.22 25.79
C SER A 15 10.71 23.12 24.26
N ALA A 16 11.80 23.43 23.55
CA ALA A 16 11.80 23.39 22.08
C ALA A 16 11.57 21.97 21.51
N ASP A 17 12.14 20.96 22.18
CA ASP A 17 12.04 19.55 21.83
C ASP A 17 11.91 18.72 23.12
N ALA A 18 11.25 17.57 23.03
CA ALA A 18 11.21 16.54 24.06
C ALA A 18 10.98 15.16 23.42
N VAL A 19 11.86 14.20 23.71
CA VAL A 19 11.72 12.81 23.25
C VAL A 19 10.63 12.10 24.05
N ILE A 20 9.67 11.50 23.36
CA ILE A 20 8.49 10.88 23.97
C ILE A 20 8.80 9.47 24.47
N ASN A 21 9.48 8.67 23.65
CA ASN A 21 9.66 7.23 23.82
C ASN A 21 11.15 6.85 24.00
N THR A 22 11.86 7.57 24.89
CA THR A 22 13.29 7.43 25.17
C THR A 22 13.76 5.99 25.41
N ASP A 23 12.92 5.22 26.11
CA ASP A 23 13.26 3.89 26.65
C ASP A 23 12.70 2.75 25.77
N SER A 24 12.19 3.08 24.57
CA SER A 24 11.45 2.14 23.74
C SER A 24 12.34 1.05 23.15
N ASN A 25 11.85 -0.20 23.27
CA ASN A 25 12.35 -1.39 22.59
C ASN A 25 11.33 -1.95 21.58
N THR A 26 10.33 -1.14 21.22
CA THR A 26 9.27 -1.44 20.26
C THR A 26 9.45 -0.63 18.98
N TYR A 27 8.81 -1.07 17.90
CA TYR A 27 8.53 -0.16 16.79
C TYR A 27 7.31 0.67 17.15
N ASP A 28 7.49 1.98 17.27
CA ASP A 28 6.43 2.90 17.63
C ASP A 28 5.95 3.65 16.38
N SER A 29 4.63 3.82 16.23
CA SER A 29 4.01 4.49 15.09
C SER A 29 2.67 5.16 15.43
N HIS A 30 2.17 5.99 14.52
CA HIS A 30 0.83 6.61 14.56
C HIS A 30 0.50 7.35 15.88
N PRO A 31 1.27 8.39 16.24
CA PRO A 31 1.04 9.11 17.47
C PRO A 31 -0.19 10.03 17.36
N SER A 32 -0.81 10.30 18.51
CA SER A 32 -1.83 11.33 18.68
C SER A 32 -1.54 12.06 19.99
N ALA A 33 -1.68 13.39 19.99
CA ALA A 33 -1.39 14.18 21.18
C ALA A 33 -2.42 15.27 21.45
N ILE A 34 -2.52 15.61 22.73
CA ILE A 34 -3.23 16.79 23.20
C ILE A 34 -2.36 17.54 24.22
N THR A 35 -2.26 18.86 24.06
CA THR A 35 -1.61 19.76 25.02
C THR A 35 -2.66 20.40 25.92
N LEU A 36 -2.49 20.20 27.23
CA LEU A 36 -3.38 20.70 28.28
C LEU A 36 -3.04 22.15 28.64
N SER A 37 -3.92 22.79 29.43
CA SER A 37 -3.79 24.20 29.81
C SER A 37 -2.53 24.54 30.61
N ASP A 38 -1.98 23.56 31.35
CA ASP A 38 -0.75 23.67 32.12
C ASP A 38 0.53 23.50 31.26
N GLY A 39 0.38 23.27 29.95
CA GLY A 39 1.47 23.01 29.01
C GLY A 39 1.92 21.54 28.97
N THR A 40 1.34 20.66 29.79
CA THR A 40 1.58 19.21 29.72
C THR A 40 1.00 18.66 28.42
N THR A 41 1.80 17.89 27.69
CA THR A 41 1.35 17.21 26.47
C THR A 41 1.15 15.73 26.76
N CYS A 42 -0.08 15.24 26.61
CA CYS A 42 -0.40 13.83 26.63
C CYS A 42 -0.22 13.25 25.22
N VAL A 43 0.62 12.25 25.06
CA VAL A 43 0.89 11.57 23.79
C VAL A 43 0.53 10.10 23.90
N THR A 44 -0.22 9.58 22.94
CA THR A 44 -0.51 8.14 22.79
C THR A 44 -0.05 7.67 21.41
N TRP A 45 0.37 6.41 21.30
CA TRP A 45 0.88 5.83 20.05
C TRP A 45 0.70 4.31 20.04
N THR A 46 0.86 3.70 18.87
CA THR A 46 0.92 2.25 18.69
C THR A 46 2.36 1.78 18.88
N ALA A 47 2.56 0.75 19.69
CA ALA A 47 3.85 0.09 19.91
C ALA A 47 3.76 -1.38 19.46
N PHE A 48 4.70 -1.83 18.65
CA PHE A 48 4.75 -3.17 18.10
C PHE A 48 6.04 -3.92 18.50
N LYS A 49 5.88 -5.16 18.95
CA LYS A 49 6.98 -6.10 19.18
C LYS A 49 6.48 -7.54 19.14
N GLU A 50 7.21 -8.42 18.46
CA GLU A 50 6.99 -9.88 18.45
C GLU A 50 5.52 -10.26 18.17
N SER A 51 4.99 -9.82 17.02
CA SER A 51 3.60 -10.04 16.60
C SER A 51 2.52 -9.51 17.58
N ARG A 52 2.86 -8.55 18.45
CA ARG A 52 1.91 -7.92 19.38
C ARG A 52 1.93 -6.41 19.26
N ASP A 53 0.77 -5.84 18.98
CA ASP A 53 0.53 -4.42 19.10
C ASP A 53 0.08 -4.06 20.53
N GLN A 54 0.43 -2.85 20.98
CA GLN A 54 -0.03 -2.23 22.21
C GLN A 54 -0.34 -0.77 21.96
N ILE A 55 -1.29 -0.22 22.73
CA ILE A 55 -1.49 1.23 22.81
C ILE A 55 -0.78 1.74 24.05
N LEU A 56 0.19 2.63 23.84
CA LEU A 56 0.95 3.26 24.91
C LEU A 56 0.56 4.73 25.06
N LEU A 57 0.81 5.29 26.23
CA LEU A 57 0.59 6.69 26.54
C LEU A 57 1.67 7.21 27.49
N ARG A 58 2.05 8.48 27.32
CA ARG A 58 2.93 9.20 28.24
C ARG A 58 2.56 10.67 28.30
N PHE A 59 2.73 11.26 29.48
CA PHE A 59 2.65 12.71 29.69
C PHE A 59 4.04 13.32 29.59
N ILE A 60 4.18 14.42 28.86
CA ILE A 60 5.41 15.20 28.75
C ILE A 60 5.15 16.55 29.40
N ALA A 61 5.86 16.87 30.48
CA ALA A 61 5.74 18.15 31.15
C ALA A 61 6.19 19.30 30.23
N ALA A 62 5.75 20.53 30.52
CA ALA A 62 6.09 21.72 29.73
C ALA A 62 7.62 21.88 29.52
N ASN A 63 8.40 21.63 30.57
CA ASN A 63 9.87 21.67 30.53
C ASN A 63 10.54 20.54 29.73
N GLY A 64 9.77 19.59 29.18
CA GLY A 64 10.29 18.45 28.42
C GLY A 64 10.51 17.17 29.21
N THR A 65 10.30 17.17 30.52
CA THR A 65 10.48 15.96 31.34
C THR A 65 9.41 14.90 30.99
N PRO A 66 9.81 13.69 30.55
CA PRO A 66 8.88 12.60 30.31
C PRO A 66 8.39 12.00 31.63
N GLY A 67 7.06 11.86 31.77
CA GLY A 67 6.43 11.10 32.84
C GLY A 67 6.52 9.58 32.63
N PRO A 68 5.93 8.79 33.54
CA PRO A 68 5.93 7.32 33.42
C PRO A 68 5.18 6.85 32.17
N LEU A 69 5.69 5.80 31.54
CA LEU A 69 5.03 5.10 30.44
C LEU A 69 3.82 4.31 30.95
N GLN A 70 2.71 4.37 30.22
CA GLN A 70 1.47 3.68 30.58
C GLN A 70 0.97 2.83 29.42
N THR A 71 0.54 1.60 29.71
CA THR A 71 -0.13 0.74 28.74
C THR A 71 -1.65 0.95 28.82
N VAL A 72 -2.24 1.40 27.72
CA VAL A 72 -3.68 1.71 27.60
C VAL A 72 -4.48 0.47 27.20
N SER A 73 -3.97 -0.33 26.28
CA SER A 73 -4.60 -1.59 25.86
C SER A 73 -4.45 -2.67 26.95
N GLN A 74 -5.53 -3.38 27.31
CA GLN A 74 -5.47 -4.39 28.38
C GLN A 74 -5.33 -5.84 27.87
N GLU A 75 -5.69 -6.12 26.61
CA GLU A 75 -5.81 -7.49 26.07
C GLU A 75 -5.80 -7.49 24.52
N GLY A 76 -5.26 -8.55 23.91
CA GLY A 76 -5.19 -8.75 22.46
C GLY A 76 -3.81 -8.44 21.87
N SER A 77 -3.59 -8.88 20.62
CA SER A 77 -2.34 -8.63 19.87
C SER A 77 -2.53 -7.67 18.69
N VAL A 78 -3.76 -7.23 18.41
CA VAL A 78 -4.10 -6.41 17.24
C VAL A 78 -4.72 -5.09 17.67
N HIS A 79 -3.95 -4.01 17.60
CA HIS A 79 -4.35 -2.67 18.02
C HIS A 79 -3.85 -1.62 17.02
N GLY A 80 -4.80 -0.87 16.47
CA GLY A 80 -4.55 0.15 15.46
C GLY A 80 -4.31 1.54 16.01
N HIS A 81 -4.41 2.52 15.13
CA HIS A 81 -4.00 3.88 15.39
C HIS A 81 -4.88 4.51 16.50
N PRO A 82 -4.28 5.01 17.60
CA PRO A 82 -5.02 5.66 18.66
C PRO A 82 -5.29 7.13 18.34
N THR A 83 -6.40 7.65 18.84
CA THR A 83 -6.68 9.08 18.97
C THR A 83 -6.95 9.42 20.43
N VAL A 84 -6.37 10.51 20.92
CA VAL A 84 -6.59 11.01 22.28
C VAL A 84 -7.48 12.26 22.26
N VAL A 85 -8.47 12.27 23.15
CA VAL A 85 -9.38 13.41 23.35
C VAL A 85 -9.47 13.72 24.84
N SER A 86 -9.28 14.97 25.20
CA SER A 86 -9.62 15.45 26.54
C SER A 86 -11.06 15.93 26.59
N LEU A 87 -11.81 15.53 27.61
CA LEU A 87 -13.11 16.14 27.93
C LEU A 87 -12.90 17.39 28.80
N ASN A 88 -11.96 17.31 29.72
CA ASN A 88 -11.56 18.36 30.66
C ASN A 88 -10.13 18.08 31.14
N GLU A 89 -9.53 18.99 31.92
CA GLU A 89 -8.15 18.88 32.40
C GLU A 89 -7.81 17.57 33.18
N LYS A 90 -8.81 16.76 33.58
CA LYS A 90 -8.64 15.53 34.35
C LYS A 90 -9.09 14.26 33.63
N ASP A 91 -9.93 14.36 32.60
CA ASP A 91 -10.58 13.22 31.95
C ASP A 91 -10.13 13.10 30.49
N LEU A 92 -9.39 12.02 30.20
CA LEU A 92 -8.84 11.72 28.88
C LEU A 92 -9.43 10.43 28.34
N TRP A 93 -9.85 10.43 27.08
CA TRP A 93 -10.22 9.24 26.33
C TRP A 93 -9.13 8.91 25.33
N VAL A 94 -8.75 7.63 25.27
CA VAL A 94 -7.98 7.06 24.17
C VAL A 94 -8.88 6.11 23.42
N ILE A 95 -8.96 6.27 22.10
CA ILE A 95 -9.88 5.55 21.20
C ILE A 95 -9.07 4.94 20.06
N TRP A 96 -9.29 3.68 19.74
CA TRP A 96 -8.51 2.96 18.72
C TRP A 96 -9.32 1.84 18.06
N SER A 97 -8.90 1.38 16.90
CA SER A 97 -9.41 0.16 16.26
C SER A 97 -8.70 -1.08 16.80
N ALA A 98 -9.39 -2.21 16.92
CA ALA A 98 -8.80 -3.48 17.32
C ALA A 98 -9.51 -4.65 16.62
N LYS A 99 -8.75 -5.68 16.24
CA LYS A 99 -9.33 -6.95 15.78
C LYS A 99 -9.59 -7.84 16.98
N ARG A 100 -10.83 -8.28 17.14
CA ARG A 100 -11.27 -9.27 18.13
C ARG A 100 -11.70 -10.55 17.39
N PRO A 101 -11.89 -11.69 18.08
CA PRO A 101 -12.35 -12.92 17.43
C PRO A 101 -13.64 -12.74 16.63
N GLU A 102 -14.53 -11.83 17.05
CA GLU A 102 -15.76 -11.51 16.31
C GLU A 102 -15.58 -10.49 15.17
N GLY A 103 -14.40 -9.89 15.03
CA GLY A 103 -14.08 -8.90 14.00
C GLY A 103 -13.53 -7.57 14.53
N TRP A 104 -13.46 -6.59 13.63
CA TRP A 104 -12.92 -5.25 13.86
C TRP A 104 -13.85 -4.36 14.66
N ARG A 105 -13.32 -3.70 15.71
CA ARG A 105 -14.09 -2.84 16.61
C ARG A 105 -13.35 -1.56 16.96
N ILE A 106 -14.12 -0.50 17.20
CA ILE A 106 -13.62 0.70 17.86
C ILE A 106 -13.77 0.49 19.36
N LEU A 107 -12.64 0.58 20.06
CA LEU A 107 -12.55 0.53 21.51
C LEU A 107 -12.21 1.90 22.05
N GLY A 108 -12.55 2.14 23.31
CA GLY A 108 -12.08 3.31 24.02
C GLY A 108 -11.85 3.03 25.50
N ARG A 109 -10.94 3.79 26.11
CA ARG A 109 -10.64 3.71 27.53
C ARG A 109 -10.52 5.11 28.11
N LEU A 110 -11.20 5.33 29.23
CA LEU A 110 -11.17 6.58 29.97
C LEU A 110 -10.06 6.54 31.03
N CYS A 111 -9.22 7.56 31.09
CA CYS A 111 -8.41 7.90 32.24
C CYS A 111 -9.11 9.03 33.00
N ARG A 112 -9.63 8.73 34.19
CA ARG A 112 -10.35 9.68 35.04
C ARG A 112 -9.45 10.09 36.19
N SER A 113 -9.02 11.36 36.23
CA SER A 113 -8.11 11.89 37.24
C SER A 113 -6.87 11.00 37.44
N GLY A 114 -6.25 10.56 36.34
CA GLY A 114 -5.07 9.68 36.37
C GLY A 114 -5.36 8.19 36.58
N VAL A 115 -6.63 7.78 36.76
CA VAL A 115 -7.00 6.38 36.97
C VAL A 115 -7.72 5.80 35.76
N TRP A 116 -7.13 4.76 35.15
CA TRP A 116 -7.71 4.07 34.02
C TRP A 116 -8.95 3.24 34.39
N GLN A 117 -10.03 3.47 33.65
CA GLN A 117 -11.27 2.72 33.74
C GLN A 117 -11.22 1.45 32.87
N LYS A 118 -12.30 0.68 32.85
CA LYS A 118 -12.45 -0.48 31.96
C LYS A 118 -12.52 -0.02 30.49
N THR A 119 -11.93 -0.81 29.61
CA THR A 119 -12.06 -0.63 28.16
C THR A 119 -13.50 -0.92 27.73
N VAL A 120 -14.08 -0.08 26.87
CA VAL A 120 -15.44 -0.23 26.35
C VAL A 120 -15.44 -0.33 24.83
N ALA A 121 -16.38 -1.10 24.28
CA ALA A 121 -16.63 -1.12 22.83
C ALA A 121 -17.52 0.07 22.43
N ILE A 122 -16.97 0.93 21.58
CA ILE A 122 -17.66 2.11 21.04
C ILE A 122 -18.46 1.72 19.79
N SER A 123 -17.91 0.90 18.90
CA SER A 123 -18.67 0.41 17.74
C SER A 123 -19.55 -0.80 18.07
N GLY A 124 -20.67 -0.92 17.35
CA GLY A 124 -21.56 -2.07 17.43
C GLY A 124 -20.96 -3.36 16.85
N LYS A 125 -21.48 -4.53 17.26
CA LYS A 125 -21.06 -5.86 16.78
C LYS A 125 -21.40 -6.11 15.30
N GLN A 126 -22.40 -5.40 14.79
CA GLN A 126 -22.90 -5.54 13.43
C GLN A 126 -22.00 -4.93 12.35
N TYR A 127 -20.88 -4.29 12.76
CA TYR A 127 -19.96 -3.60 11.88
C TYR A 127 -18.54 -4.11 12.08
N GLN A 128 -17.80 -4.22 10.98
CA GLN A 128 -16.34 -4.28 11.04
C GLN A 128 -15.82 -2.84 10.98
N ALA A 129 -15.33 -2.33 12.11
CA ALA A 129 -15.09 -0.90 12.30
C ALA A 129 -13.59 -0.54 12.42
N ILE A 130 -13.12 0.38 11.58
CA ILE A 130 -11.71 0.80 11.44
C ILE A 130 -11.61 2.33 11.34
N HIS A 131 -10.38 2.85 11.48
CA HIS A 131 -10.03 4.27 11.28
C HIS A 131 -10.90 5.24 12.10
N PRO A 132 -10.85 5.19 13.44
CA PRO A 132 -11.61 6.11 14.27
C PRO A 132 -11.01 7.53 14.27
N THR A 133 -11.89 8.52 14.37
CA THR A 133 -11.58 9.89 14.79
C THR A 133 -12.51 10.30 15.92
N ALA A 134 -12.12 11.27 16.74
CA ALA A 134 -12.95 11.73 17.85
C ALA A 134 -12.73 13.21 18.14
N ILE A 135 -13.79 13.88 18.62
CA ILE A 135 -13.73 15.30 18.99
C ILE A 135 -14.53 15.56 20.26
N ARG A 136 -14.03 16.49 21.09
CA ARG A 136 -14.78 17.08 22.20
C ARG A 136 -15.82 18.07 21.67
N VAL A 137 -17.07 17.92 22.10
CA VAL A 137 -18.18 18.85 21.83
C VAL A 137 -18.44 19.74 23.06
N SER A 138 -18.32 19.19 24.27
CA SER A 138 -18.35 19.96 25.52
C SER A 138 -17.63 19.19 26.62
N GLU A 139 -17.57 19.74 27.85
CA GLU A 139 -16.97 19.06 29.01
C GLU A 139 -17.57 17.67 29.32
N HIS A 140 -18.78 17.41 28.82
CA HIS A 140 -19.49 16.15 29.05
C HIS A 140 -19.92 15.47 27.75
N VAL A 141 -19.52 16.00 26.59
CA VAL A 141 -19.93 15.46 25.29
C VAL A 141 -18.73 15.25 24.40
N MET A 142 -18.59 14.05 23.86
CA MET A 142 -17.62 13.67 22.84
C MET A 142 -18.33 12.88 21.76
N THR A 143 -17.91 13.06 20.51
CA THR A 143 -18.37 12.25 19.39
C THR A 143 -17.20 11.52 18.76
N VAL A 144 -17.41 10.26 18.45
CA VAL A 144 -16.46 9.38 17.76
C VAL A 144 -17.06 9.03 16.40
N ALA A 145 -16.27 9.12 15.33
CA ALA A 145 -16.64 8.68 13.99
C ALA A 145 -15.68 7.61 13.47
N TRP A 146 -16.13 6.71 12.61
CA TRP A 146 -15.29 5.66 12.01
C TRP A 146 -15.84 5.16 10.67
N SER A 147 -14.99 4.43 9.92
CA SER A 147 -15.41 3.69 8.74
C SER A 147 -15.88 2.29 9.15
N GLY A 148 -17.12 1.93 8.84
CA GLY A 148 -17.72 0.64 9.19
C GLY A 148 -18.17 -0.14 7.97
N LEU A 149 -17.69 -1.37 7.80
CA LEU A 149 -18.18 -2.29 6.78
C LEU A 149 -19.43 -3.03 7.30
N GLN A 150 -20.52 -2.93 6.54
CA GLN A 150 -21.77 -3.65 6.74
C GLN A 150 -22.29 -4.15 5.38
N GLN A 151 -22.66 -5.43 5.27
CA GLN A 151 -23.25 -5.97 4.04
C GLN A 151 -22.46 -5.60 2.77
N SER A 152 -21.12 -5.76 2.82
CA SER A 152 -20.22 -5.46 1.70
C SER A 152 -20.12 -3.98 1.29
N ARG A 153 -20.63 -3.05 2.11
CA ARG A 153 -20.52 -1.60 1.92
C ARG A 153 -19.87 -0.90 3.11
N PHE A 154 -18.95 0.00 2.82
CA PHE A 154 -18.35 0.90 3.80
C PHE A 154 -19.24 2.12 4.02
N ARG A 155 -19.48 2.43 5.29
CA ARG A 155 -20.33 3.53 5.75
C ARG A 155 -19.61 4.31 6.83
N ILE A 156 -19.87 5.61 6.88
CA ILE A 156 -19.44 6.44 8.01
C ILE A 156 -20.46 6.30 9.13
N GLN A 157 -19.95 6.06 10.33
CA GLN A 157 -20.77 6.00 11.53
C GLN A 157 -20.25 6.92 12.60
N THR A 158 -21.17 7.36 13.45
CA THR A 158 -20.86 8.13 14.65
C THR A 158 -21.48 7.52 15.88
N ARG A 159 -20.89 7.82 17.04
CA ARG A 159 -21.51 7.61 18.34
C ARG A 159 -21.03 8.67 19.32
N SER A 160 -21.99 9.25 20.04
CA SER A 160 -21.69 10.28 21.04
C SER A 160 -21.82 9.76 22.46
N LEU A 161 -20.90 10.20 23.31
CA LEU A 161 -20.99 10.11 24.76
C LEU A 161 -21.66 11.38 25.29
N GLN A 162 -22.65 11.24 26.17
CA GLN A 162 -23.28 12.34 26.90
C GLN A 162 -23.23 12.04 28.40
N GLY A 163 -22.43 12.81 29.13
CA GLY A 163 -22.04 12.51 30.51
C GLY A 163 -21.31 11.18 30.59
N ILE A 164 -21.98 10.17 31.13
CA ILE A 164 -21.48 8.79 31.22
C ILE A 164 -22.18 7.82 30.26
N ARG A 165 -23.18 8.30 29.50
CA ARG A 165 -24.04 7.46 28.67
C ARG A 165 -23.62 7.55 27.22
N TRP A 166 -23.27 6.42 26.63
CA TRP A 166 -23.14 6.31 25.18
C TRP A 166 -24.51 6.20 24.52
N LEU A 167 -24.79 7.10 23.57
CA LEU A 167 -25.98 7.03 22.72
C LEU A 167 -25.87 5.86 21.73
N PRO A 168 -26.97 5.44 21.08
CA PRO A 168 -26.92 4.49 19.98
C PRO A 168 -26.04 5.01 18.82
N PRO A 169 -25.28 4.14 18.12
CA PRO A 169 -24.54 4.54 16.94
C PRO A 169 -25.50 4.93 15.80
N ARG A 170 -25.06 5.83 14.93
CA ARG A 170 -25.81 6.29 13.75
C ARG A 170 -24.96 6.15 12.49
N THR A 171 -25.60 5.86 11.36
CA THR A 171 -24.97 5.90 10.04
C THR A 171 -25.15 7.29 9.45
N GLU A 172 -24.05 7.94 9.08
CA GLU A 172 -24.04 9.32 8.61
C GLU A 172 -23.83 9.46 7.10
N SER A 173 -23.16 8.49 6.45
CA SER A 173 -23.05 8.45 4.99
C SER A 173 -24.35 7.93 4.35
N ASP A 174 -24.55 8.23 3.07
CA ASP A 174 -25.68 7.70 2.29
C ASP A 174 -25.51 6.19 1.95
N THR A 175 -26.44 5.71 1.11
CA THR A 175 -26.44 4.34 0.57
C THR A 175 -25.65 4.20 -0.73
N GLU A 176 -25.27 5.30 -1.36
CA GLU A 176 -24.59 5.30 -2.65
C GLU A 176 -23.06 5.20 -2.42
N GLY A 177 -22.35 4.45 -3.26
CA GLY A 177 -20.89 4.29 -3.10
C GLY A 177 -20.40 3.67 -1.77
N ASN A 178 -19.11 3.82 -1.49
CA ASN A 178 -18.42 3.36 -0.27
C ASN A 178 -17.71 4.53 0.40
N ALA A 179 -17.87 4.72 1.71
CA ALA A 179 -17.39 5.90 2.43
C ALA A 179 -16.29 5.59 3.47
N PHE A 180 -15.25 6.42 3.52
CA PHE A 180 -14.03 6.20 4.29
C PHE A 180 -13.48 7.47 4.95
N ARG A 181 -12.54 7.28 5.90
CA ARG A 181 -11.69 8.35 6.50
C ARG A 181 -12.49 9.57 6.99
N PRO A 182 -13.36 9.40 8.00
CA PRO A 182 -14.12 10.52 8.55
C PRO A 182 -13.21 11.51 9.28
N ALA A 183 -13.51 12.81 9.16
CA ALA A 183 -12.93 13.89 9.96
C ALA A 183 -14.04 14.77 10.56
N LEU A 184 -13.86 15.21 11.81
CA LEU A 184 -14.83 15.98 12.57
C LEU A 184 -14.26 17.36 12.91
N ALA A 185 -15.11 18.38 12.88
CA ALA A 185 -14.81 19.70 13.42
C ALA A 185 -16.03 20.25 14.16
N PHE A 186 -15.79 20.91 15.28
CA PHE A 186 -16.86 21.42 16.15
C PHE A 186 -16.53 22.82 16.64
N LYS A 187 -17.56 23.68 16.67
CA LYS A 187 -17.55 24.96 17.37
C LYS A 187 -18.88 25.18 18.12
N PRO A 188 -18.87 25.78 19.32
CA PRO A 188 -20.07 25.97 20.16
C PRO A 188 -21.21 26.77 19.53
N ASP A 189 -20.96 27.57 18.50
CA ASP A 189 -21.95 28.40 17.80
C ASP A 189 -22.91 27.62 16.87
N GLY A 190 -22.90 26.28 16.93
CA GLY A 190 -23.80 25.43 16.17
C GLY A 190 -23.18 24.84 14.90
N ASN A 191 -21.85 24.88 14.75
CA ASN A 191 -21.16 24.29 13.62
C ASN A 191 -20.45 22.99 14.00
N PHE A 192 -21.22 21.89 14.06
CA PHE A 192 -20.69 20.53 14.18
C PHE A 192 -20.71 19.84 12.83
N TRP A 193 -19.54 19.59 12.24
CA TRP A 193 -19.43 19.03 10.91
C TRP A 193 -18.66 17.71 10.88
N LEU A 194 -19.08 16.86 9.94
CA LEU A 194 -18.45 15.61 9.59
C LEU A 194 -18.21 15.61 8.08
N VAL A 195 -16.97 15.31 7.69
CA VAL A 195 -16.57 15.11 6.29
C VAL A 195 -15.95 13.72 6.13
N TRP A 196 -16.02 13.19 4.92
CA TRP A 196 -15.42 11.91 4.54
C TRP A 196 -15.13 11.91 3.04
N ASP A 197 -14.31 10.96 2.59
CA ASP A 197 -14.23 10.67 1.17
C ASP A 197 -15.05 9.43 0.81
N GLN A 198 -15.57 9.42 -0.41
CA GLN A 198 -16.53 8.45 -0.89
C GLN A 198 -16.14 8.02 -2.30
N TYR A 199 -16.09 6.70 -2.51
CA TYR A 199 -15.90 6.12 -3.83
C TYR A 199 -17.26 5.82 -4.47
N GLU A 200 -17.55 6.48 -5.58
CA GLU A 200 -18.76 6.32 -6.37
C GLU A 200 -18.45 6.61 -7.85
N GLN A 201 -19.11 5.90 -8.79
CA GLN A 201 -18.97 6.16 -10.24
C GLN A 201 -17.51 6.20 -10.72
N ASN A 202 -16.66 5.33 -10.17
CA ASN A 202 -15.23 5.22 -10.47
C ASN A 202 -14.32 6.35 -9.96
N HIS A 203 -14.85 7.31 -9.21
CA HIS A 203 -14.07 8.42 -8.63
C HIS A 203 -14.19 8.49 -7.11
N TYR A 204 -13.16 9.04 -6.45
CA TYR A 204 -13.25 9.44 -5.06
C TYR A 204 -13.66 10.90 -5.00
N ARG A 205 -14.60 11.25 -4.14
CA ARG A 205 -14.95 12.65 -3.85
C ARG A 205 -15.01 12.90 -2.35
N VAL A 206 -14.78 14.14 -1.95
CA VAL A 206 -14.98 14.60 -0.57
C VAL A 206 -16.36 15.21 -0.43
N VAL A 207 -17.09 14.73 0.56
CA VAL A 207 -18.44 15.17 0.92
C VAL A 207 -18.54 15.37 2.43
N GLY A 208 -19.58 16.06 2.89
CA GLY A 208 -19.82 16.21 4.32
C GLY A 208 -21.22 16.70 4.67
N ARG A 209 -21.53 16.76 5.96
CA ARG A 209 -22.80 17.29 6.47
C ARG A 209 -22.65 17.92 7.85
N ASN A 210 -23.54 18.86 8.13
CA ASN A 210 -23.73 19.42 9.46
C ASN A 210 -24.54 18.44 10.34
N LEU A 211 -24.10 18.24 11.57
CA LEU A 211 -24.67 17.34 12.57
C LEU A 211 -25.46 18.07 13.68
N SER A 212 -25.46 19.41 13.71
CA SER A 212 -26.04 20.21 14.79
C SER A 212 -27.58 20.18 14.85
N ALA A 213 -28.28 19.98 13.73
CA ALA A 213 -29.75 20.12 13.64
C ALA A 213 -30.49 18.80 13.34
N GLY A 214 -29.88 17.65 13.62
CA GLY A 214 -30.28 16.39 12.98
C GLY A 214 -29.74 16.35 11.55
N GLN A 215 -29.42 15.15 11.04
CA GLN A 215 -28.62 14.92 9.82
C GLN A 215 -28.94 15.90 8.69
N GLY A 216 -28.10 16.94 8.54
CA GLY A 216 -28.22 17.87 7.42
C GLY A 216 -27.99 17.17 6.08
N PRO A 217 -28.28 17.84 4.95
CA PRO A 217 -28.01 17.28 3.64
C PRO A 217 -26.51 16.94 3.48
N ILE A 218 -26.21 15.94 2.66
CA ILE A 218 -24.82 15.71 2.21
C ILE A 218 -24.50 16.78 1.17
N GLU A 219 -23.42 17.49 1.41
CA GLU A 219 -22.89 18.51 0.52
C GLU A 219 -21.62 18.00 -0.16
N ALA A 220 -21.48 18.30 -1.45
CA ALA A 220 -20.24 18.12 -2.17
C ALA A 220 -19.23 19.21 -1.76
N ILE A 221 -17.99 18.80 -1.48
CA ILE A 221 -16.91 19.70 -1.06
C ILE A 221 -15.84 19.77 -2.14
N SER A 222 -15.46 18.62 -2.71
CA SER A 222 -14.55 18.54 -3.84
C SER A 222 -15.28 18.45 -5.19
N PRO A 223 -14.59 18.70 -6.32
CA PRO A 223 -15.09 18.35 -7.65
C PRO A 223 -15.47 16.86 -7.76
N THR A 224 -16.40 16.55 -8.66
CA THR A 224 -16.99 15.20 -8.83
C THR A 224 -16.28 14.35 -9.89
N ASP A 225 -15.51 14.97 -10.78
CA ASP A 225 -14.79 14.37 -11.90
C ASP A 225 -13.30 14.10 -11.59
N MET A 226 -12.85 14.42 -10.38
CA MET A 226 -11.47 14.24 -9.91
C MET A 226 -11.38 13.18 -8.81
N HIS A 227 -10.17 12.68 -8.50
CA HIS A 227 -9.96 11.75 -7.37
C HIS A 227 -9.55 12.51 -6.12
N CYS A 228 -10.52 12.79 -5.26
CA CYS A 228 -10.35 13.58 -4.05
C CYS A 228 -10.53 12.71 -2.78
N LEU A 229 -9.50 12.61 -1.94
CA LEU A 229 -9.47 11.75 -0.75
C LEU A 229 -8.68 12.39 0.40
N GLN A 230 -8.62 11.69 1.54
CA GLN A 230 -7.94 12.14 2.76
C GLN A 230 -8.38 13.53 3.24
N PRO A 231 -9.69 13.75 3.47
CA PRO A 231 -10.16 15.04 3.91
C PRO A 231 -9.72 15.34 5.34
N THR A 232 -9.43 16.61 5.60
CA THR A 232 -9.26 17.17 6.94
C THR A 232 -10.15 18.40 7.09
N LEU A 233 -10.53 18.70 8.33
CA LEU A 233 -11.53 19.72 8.63
C LEU A 233 -11.10 20.54 9.83
N LEU A 234 -11.25 21.85 9.75
CA LEU A 234 -10.94 22.78 10.83
C LEU A 234 -12.01 23.87 10.90
N ASN A 235 -12.53 24.12 12.10
CA ASN A 235 -13.47 25.20 12.36
C ASN A 235 -12.79 26.25 13.24
N THR A 236 -12.79 27.51 12.78
CA THR A 236 -12.15 28.65 13.46
C THR A 236 -13.11 29.83 13.58
N ASP A 237 -12.65 30.94 14.13
CA ASP A 237 -13.40 32.20 14.11
C ASP A 237 -13.49 32.83 12.71
N GLN A 238 -12.64 32.40 11.78
CA GLN A 238 -12.66 32.87 10.38
C GLN A 238 -13.58 32.02 9.48
N GLY A 239 -14.02 30.86 9.95
CA GLY A 239 -14.96 29.99 9.26
C GLY A 239 -14.62 28.50 9.37
N LEU A 240 -15.39 27.69 8.62
CA LEU A 240 -15.17 26.26 8.48
C LEU A 240 -14.39 25.98 7.19
N TYR A 241 -13.27 25.28 7.33
CA TYR A 241 -12.35 24.96 6.24
C TYR A 241 -12.18 23.45 6.10
N ALA A 242 -12.15 22.98 4.86
CA ALA A 242 -11.82 21.62 4.49
C ALA A 242 -10.61 21.63 3.56
N ALA A 243 -9.69 20.68 3.75
CA ALA A 243 -8.60 20.44 2.81
C ALA A 243 -8.57 18.96 2.42
N TRP A 244 -8.11 18.66 1.22
CA TRP A 244 -8.04 17.30 0.72
C TRP A 244 -6.90 17.12 -0.28
N LEU A 245 -6.58 15.85 -0.52
CA LEU A 245 -5.67 15.41 -1.56
C LEU A 245 -6.46 15.14 -2.85
N GLN A 246 -6.01 15.72 -3.96
CA GLN A 246 -6.46 15.38 -5.30
C GLN A 246 -5.36 14.64 -6.07
N LYS A 247 -5.74 13.57 -6.76
CA LYS A 247 -4.83 12.77 -7.61
C LYS A 247 -5.32 12.75 -9.07
N GLN A 248 -4.38 12.92 -9.99
CA GLN A 248 -4.59 12.79 -11.44
C GLN A 248 -3.65 11.73 -11.99
N ASP A 249 -4.17 10.74 -12.71
CA ASP A 249 -3.29 9.80 -13.43
C ASP A 249 -2.57 10.52 -14.55
N VAL A 250 -1.29 10.20 -14.71
CA VAL A 250 -0.42 10.80 -15.72
C VAL A 250 0.40 9.74 -16.47
N LEU A 251 0.67 10.03 -17.74
CA LEU A 251 1.60 9.29 -18.59
C LEU A 251 2.87 10.10 -18.81
N GLY A 252 4.01 9.42 -18.72
CA GLY A 252 5.32 9.99 -19.00
C GLY A 252 6.19 9.08 -19.88
N GLY A 253 7.10 9.71 -20.62
CA GLY A 253 8.02 9.03 -21.54
C GLY A 253 7.31 8.03 -22.49
N PRO A 254 7.85 6.81 -22.67
CA PRO A 254 7.30 5.82 -23.61
C PRO A 254 6.06 5.07 -23.11
N GLY A 255 5.45 5.49 -21.99
CA GLY A 255 4.24 4.86 -21.44
C GLY A 255 4.35 4.44 -19.98
N VAL A 256 5.12 5.17 -19.16
CA VAL A 256 5.14 4.99 -17.71
C VAL A 256 3.89 5.66 -17.13
N VAL A 257 3.16 4.94 -16.29
CA VAL A 257 1.99 5.47 -15.57
C VAL A 257 2.42 5.91 -14.18
N SER A 258 1.98 7.09 -13.76
CA SER A 258 2.15 7.61 -12.40
C SER A 258 0.98 8.52 -12.03
N GLN A 259 1.11 9.27 -10.93
CA GLN A 259 0.06 10.14 -10.43
C GLN A 259 0.60 11.49 -9.98
N TRP A 260 -0.07 12.54 -10.45
CA TRP A 260 0.15 13.88 -9.98
C TRP A 260 -0.70 14.15 -8.75
N HIS A 261 -0.08 14.67 -7.69
CA HIS A 261 -0.70 14.87 -6.39
C HIS A 261 -0.77 16.37 -6.09
N THR A 262 -1.95 16.86 -5.73
CA THR A 262 -2.18 18.26 -5.35
C THR A 262 -3.02 18.35 -4.09
N LEU A 263 -2.81 19.40 -3.30
CA LEU A 263 -3.67 19.75 -2.17
C LEU A 263 -4.56 20.91 -2.54
N HIS A 264 -5.79 20.87 -2.03
CA HIS A 264 -6.82 21.87 -2.27
C HIS A 264 -7.47 22.24 -0.93
N VAL A 265 -8.01 23.45 -0.85
CA VAL A 265 -8.69 23.96 0.34
C VAL A 265 -9.99 24.63 -0.08
N ALA A 266 -11.05 24.41 0.68
CA ALA A 266 -12.33 25.09 0.53
C ALA A 266 -12.81 25.65 1.86
N LYS A 267 -13.55 26.75 1.78
CA LYS A 267 -14.25 27.37 2.92
C LYS A 267 -15.76 27.24 2.72
N ARG A 268 -16.49 26.91 3.78
CA ARG A 268 -17.96 26.95 3.76
C ARG A 268 -18.44 28.39 3.92
N THR A 269 -19.21 28.86 2.95
CA THR A 269 -19.91 30.17 2.94
C THR A 269 -21.40 29.95 3.24
N ASP A 270 -22.29 30.93 3.05
CA ASP A 270 -23.74 30.68 3.12
C ASP A 270 -24.24 29.90 1.89
N ASP A 271 -23.66 30.17 0.71
CA ASP A 271 -24.05 29.60 -0.59
C ASP A 271 -23.47 28.20 -0.87
N GLY A 272 -22.60 27.69 0.01
CA GLY A 272 -21.96 26.38 -0.13
C GLY A 272 -20.45 26.42 0.08
N TRP A 273 -19.78 25.32 -0.29
CA TRP A 273 -18.34 25.21 -0.25
C TRP A 273 -17.71 25.94 -1.44
N ARG A 274 -16.76 26.83 -1.15
CA ARG A 274 -16.00 27.58 -2.16
C ARG A 274 -14.52 27.23 -2.07
N GLN A 275 -13.94 26.79 -3.17
CA GLN A 275 -12.50 26.58 -3.27
C GLN A 275 -11.73 27.90 -3.10
N ILE A 276 -10.63 27.81 -2.36
CA ILE A 276 -9.68 28.90 -2.18
C ILE A 276 -8.67 28.81 -3.33
N THR A 277 -8.52 29.91 -4.05
CA THR A 277 -7.63 29.98 -5.22
C THR A 277 -6.49 30.94 -4.99
N ASP A 278 -5.47 30.87 -5.84
CA ASP A 278 -4.48 31.95 -5.95
C ASP A 278 -5.05 33.17 -6.70
N ALA A 279 -4.22 34.20 -6.89
CA ALA A 279 -4.59 35.43 -7.59
C ALA A 279 -4.93 35.23 -9.07
N ALA A 280 -4.50 34.11 -9.68
CA ALA A 280 -4.82 33.73 -11.05
C ALA A 280 -6.08 32.85 -11.16
N GLY A 281 -6.70 32.50 -10.03
CA GLY A 281 -7.87 31.64 -9.97
C GLY A 281 -7.55 30.13 -9.97
N ASN A 282 -6.29 29.74 -9.79
CA ASN A 282 -5.91 28.33 -9.70
C ASN A 282 -6.28 27.76 -8.31
N PRO A 283 -7.04 26.66 -8.22
CA PRO A 283 -7.43 26.06 -6.95
C PRO A 283 -6.34 25.22 -6.28
N VAL A 284 -5.22 24.94 -6.98
CA VAL A 284 -4.12 24.15 -6.43
C VAL A 284 -3.39 24.92 -5.33
N ALA A 285 -3.60 24.51 -4.08
CA ALA A 285 -2.95 25.12 -2.92
C ALA A 285 -1.51 24.62 -2.72
N ALA A 286 -1.22 23.37 -3.09
CA ALA A 286 0.14 22.84 -3.12
C ALA A 286 0.28 21.71 -4.14
N GLU A 287 1.41 21.65 -4.83
CA GLU A 287 1.80 20.51 -5.66
C GLU A 287 2.78 19.62 -4.90
N LEU A 288 2.50 18.31 -4.86
CA LEU A 288 3.28 17.33 -4.08
C LEU A 288 4.18 16.50 -5.00
N THR A 289 4.98 17.11 -5.84
CA THR A 289 5.84 16.39 -6.79
C THR A 289 7.09 15.81 -6.11
N GLN A 290 7.71 16.60 -5.23
CA GLN A 290 8.98 16.23 -4.60
C GLN A 290 8.86 15.00 -3.69
N GLY A 291 9.33 13.88 -4.22
CA GLY A 291 9.40 12.59 -3.53
C GLY A 291 8.27 11.63 -3.91
N LEU A 292 7.21 12.11 -4.56
CA LEU A 292 6.09 11.27 -5.02
C LEU A 292 6.13 11.02 -6.53
N VAL A 293 6.62 11.98 -7.33
CA VAL A 293 6.66 11.87 -8.79
C VAL A 293 8.10 11.73 -9.25
N ALA A 294 8.41 10.64 -9.95
CA ALA A 294 9.74 10.49 -10.54
C ALA A 294 9.94 11.43 -11.72
N GLN A 295 11.20 11.75 -12.03
CA GLN A 295 11.54 12.43 -13.27
C GLN A 295 11.80 11.38 -14.35
N ILE A 296 11.28 11.57 -15.55
CA ILE A 296 11.59 10.73 -16.73
C ILE A 296 12.43 11.51 -17.74
N GLU A 297 12.08 12.78 -17.95
CA GLU A 297 12.72 13.68 -18.91
C GLU A 297 13.35 14.89 -18.21
N PRO A 298 14.47 15.45 -18.73
CA PRO A 298 15.26 14.92 -19.84
C PRO A 298 16.09 13.69 -19.47
N GLN A 299 16.18 13.33 -18.19
CA GLN A 299 16.85 12.13 -17.70
C GLN A 299 16.08 11.49 -16.54
N PRO A 300 16.00 10.14 -16.48
CA PRO A 300 15.30 9.45 -15.42
C PRO A 300 15.93 9.69 -14.04
N VAL A 301 15.13 10.15 -13.09
CA VAL A 301 15.49 10.28 -11.67
C VAL A 301 14.46 9.54 -10.85
N ALA A 302 14.90 8.43 -10.27
CA ALA A 302 14.13 7.67 -9.32
C ALA A 302 13.85 8.47 -8.05
N THR A 303 12.73 8.15 -7.40
CA THR A 303 12.52 8.48 -6.00
C THR A 303 12.29 7.20 -5.20
N SER A 304 12.93 7.12 -4.05
CA SER A 304 12.81 6.01 -3.11
C SER A 304 11.69 6.29 -2.11
N GLY A 305 11.20 5.22 -1.48
CA GLY A 305 10.16 5.28 -0.46
C GLY A 305 10.47 6.22 0.71
N TYR A 306 9.45 6.49 1.51
CA TYR A 306 9.53 7.53 2.54
C TYR A 306 8.61 7.24 3.72
N LEU A 307 9.18 7.24 4.92
CA LEU A 307 8.55 6.77 6.15
C LEU A 307 7.65 7.81 6.86
N GLY A 308 7.11 8.77 6.10
CA GLY A 308 6.34 9.91 6.60
C GLY A 308 5.13 10.26 5.72
N ARG A 309 4.34 11.27 6.13
CA ARG A 309 2.93 11.42 5.69
C ARG A 309 2.73 12.42 4.54
N ARG A 310 3.37 12.15 3.40
CA ARG A 310 3.45 13.12 2.28
C ARG A 310 2.12 13.49 1.63
N THR A 311 1.13 12.60 1.71
CA THR A 311 -0.16 12.78 1.03
C THR A 311 -1.26 13.25 1.97
N THR A 312 -0.98 13.47 3.25
CA THR A 312 -2.00 13.81 4.25
C THR A 312 -1.95 15.30 4.61
N PRO A 313 -2.93 16.10 4.14
CA PRO A 313 -2.99 17.51 4.51
C PRO A 313 -3.35 17.68 5.98
N MET A 314 -2.83 18.74 6.58
CA MET A 314 -3.20 19.19 7.93
C MET A 314 -3.63 20.65 7.88
N LEU A 315 -4.56 21.01 8.78
CA LEU A 315 -5.02 22.39 8.96
C LEU A 315 -4.68 22.85 10.37
N LEU A 316 -4.12 24.05 10.48
CA LEU A 316 -3.72 24.67 11.74
C LEU A 316 -4.38 26.06 11.84
N ALA A 317 -5.07 26.32 12.94
CA ALA A 317 -5.74 27.60 13.16
C ALA A 317 -4.72 28.72 13.44
N ASP A 318 -5.00 29.92 12.96
CA ASP A 318 -4.19 31.12 13.19
C ASP A 318 -5.12 32.30 13.53
N GLU A 319 -4.63 33.31 14.25
CA GLU A 319 -5.44 34.44 14.71
C GLU A 319 -6.09 35.20 13.55
N LYS A 320 -5.40 35.26 12.41
CA LYS A 320 -5.82 36.00 11.20
C LYS A 320 -6.28 35.11 10.05
N GLY A 321 -6.32 33.79 10.23
CA GLY A 321 -6.58 32.86 9.13
C GLY A 321 -6.35 31.40 9.51
N ILE A 322 -5.79 30.63 8.58
CA ILE A 322 -5.39 29.24 8.81
C ILE A 322 -4.07 28.96 8.08
N TRP A 323 -3.43 27.85 8.43
CA TRP A 323 -2.34 27.28 7.66
C TRP A 323 -2.76 25.94 7.06
N LEU A 324 -2.49 25.75 5.77
CA LEU A 324 -2.41 24.43 5.15
C LEU A 324 -0.99 23.90 5.34
N LEU A 325 -0.85 22.76 6.00
CA LEU A 325 0.43 22.10 6.24
C LEU A 325 0.51 20.75 5.54
N TRP A 326 1.70 20.39 5.08
CA TRP A 326 1.99 19.07 4.53
C TRP A 326 3.45 18.68 4.76
N GLU A 327 3.69 17.39 4.68
CA GLU A 327 5.05 16.84 4.77
C GLU A 327 5.59 16.56 3.35
N ARG A 328 6.89 16.77 3.15
CA ARG A 328 7.58 16.28 1.96
C ARG A 328 8.94 15.70 2.33
N LYS A 329 9.55 14.97 1.40
CA LYS A 329 10.93 14.51 1.53
C LYS A 329 11.90 15.68 1.27
N SER A 330 12.86 15.91 2.16
CA SER A 330 13.80 17.03 2.03
C SER A 330 14.68 16.92 0.79
N ASP A 331 15.13 15.69 0.48
CA ASP A 331 15.86 15.36 -0.75
C ASP A 331 15.05 14.34 -1.56
N HIS A 332 14.69 14.69 -2.79
CA HIS A 332 13.98 13.82 -3.71
C HIS A 332 14.61 12.42 -3.83
N ARG A 333 15.96 12.36 -3.86
CA ARG A 333 16.75 11.12 -3.99
C ARG A 333 17.20 10.52 -2.66
N GLY A 334 16.84 11.15 -1.54
CA GLY A 334 17.30 10.75 -0.21
C GLY A 334 16.98 9.28 0.12
N SER A 335 17.80 8.63 0.93
CA SER A 335 17.63 7.20 1.25
C SER A 335 16.37 6.92 2.09
N THR A 336 15.65 5.84 1.79
CA THR A 336 14.55 5.34 2.65
C THR A 336 15.05 4.89 4.02
N ALA A 337 16.29 4.37 4.09
CA ALA A 337 16.90 3.89 5.34
C ALA A 337 17.38 5.03 6.26
N GLN A 338 17.51 6.24 5.73
CA GLN A 338 17.87 7.45 6.48
C GLN A 338 16.99 8.61 6.03
N PRO A 339 15.66 8.51 6.27
CA PRO A 339 14.73 9.45 5.68
C PRO A 339 14.82 10.81 6.39
N ARG A 340 14.69 11.88 5.61
CA ARG A 340 14.61 13.26 6.09
C ARG A 340 13.44 13.97 5.44
N GLY A 341 12.66 14.65 6.25
CA GLY A 341 11.46 15.37 5.84
C GLY A 341 11.50 16.84 6.17
N ASP A 342 10.65 17.57 5.45
CA ASP A 342 10.30 18.96 5.72
C ASP A 342 8.80 19.02 6.07
N LEU A 343 8.47 19.73 7.15
CA LEU A 343 7.13 20.23 7.38
C LEU A 343 7.00 21.57 6.65
N VAL A 344 6.13 21.61 5.65
CA VAL A 344 5.87 22.78 4.82
C VAL A 344 4.51 23.36 5.20
N GLY A 345 4.41 24.68 5.18
CA GLY A 345 3.17 25.39 5.45
C GLY A 345 2.90 26.47 4.42
N ARG A 346 1.62 26.69 4.15
CA ARG A 346 1.12 27.82 3.39
C ARG A 346 0.01 28.50 4.18
N GLN A 347 0.24 29.75 4.57
CA GLN A 347 -0.76 30.55 5.26
C GLN A 347 -1.89 30.93 4.28
N ILE A 348 -3.11 31.00 4.80
CA ILE A 348 -4.30 31.45 4.08
C ILE A 348 -4.89 32.59 4.89
N LEU A 349 -4.78 33.80 4.34
CA LEU A 349 -5.26 35.04 4.96
C LEU A 349 -6.38 35.59 4.11
N GLN A 350 -7.54 35.86 4.72
CA GLN A 350 -8.72 36.41 4.02
C GLN A 350 -9.04 35.62 2.73
N ASP A 351 -8.97 34.30 2.81
CA ASP A 351 -9.22 33.37 1.71
C ASP A 351 -8.27 33.57 0.50
N GLN A 352 -7.04 34.03 0.75
CA GLN A 352 -5.95 34.12 -0.23
C GLN A 352 -4.73 33.30 0.20
N LEU A 353 -4.23 32.50 -0.74
CA LEU A 353 -3.03 31.70 -0.59
C LEU A 353 -1.78 32.59 -0.51
N GLN A 354 -1.04 32.50 0.60
CA GLN A 354 0.27 33.14 0.75
C GLN A 354 1.39 32.27 0.14
N PRO A 355 2.63 32.78 0.02
CA PRO A 355 3.77 31.95 -0.35
C PRO A 355 3.97 30.79 0.65
N ALA A 356 4.37 29.62 0.13
CA ALA A 356 4.72 28.48 0.98
C ALA A 356 6.08 28.70 1.66
N VAL A 357 6.25 28.13 2.85
CA VAL A 357 7.47 28.21 3.66
C VAL A 357 7.75 26.86 4.33
N VAL A 358 9.01 26.59 4.64
CA VAL A 358 9.39 25.39 5.41
C VAL A 358 9.44 25.76 6.90
N LEU A 359 8.61 25.11 7.70
CA LEU A 359 8.41 25.38 9.13
C LEU A 359 9.28 24.51 10.04
N ALA A 360 9.61 23.30 9.60
CA ALA A 360 10.52 22.40 10.31
C ALA A 360 11.22 21.44 9.33
N GLN A 361 12.41 20.96 9.69
CA GLN A 361 13.20 20.05 8.85
C GLN A 361 13.89 18.96 9.66
N GLY A 362 14.25 17.86 8.98
CA GLY A 362 15.14 16.82 9.49
C GLY A 362 14.47 15.69 10.26
N LYS A 363 13.14 15.71 10.41
CA LYS A 363 12.33 14.61 10.96
C LYS A 363 11.30 14.15 9.94
N VAL A 364 10.57 13.08 10.24
CA VAL A 364 9.51 12.52 9.38
C VAL A 364 8.27 12.18 10.21
N ASP A 365 7.16 11.91 9.55
CA ASP A 365 5.88 11.57 10.16
C ASP A 365 5.39 12.69 11.10
N TYR A 366 5.14 13.86 10.52
CA TYR A 366 4.66 15.03 11.25
C TYR A 366 3.16 14.89 11.56
N HIS A 367 2.78 15.24 12.80
CA HIS A 367 1.39 15.33 13.28
C HIS A 367 1.20 16.62 14.08
N LEU A 368 -0.01 17.15 14.14
CA LEU A 368 -0.35 18.26 15.03
C LEU A 368 -0.84 17.72 16.37
N ALA A 369 -0.42 18.36 17.48
CA ALA A 369 -1.09 18.16 18.76
C ALA A 369 -2.38 18.99 18.80
N HIS A 370 -3.41 18.49 19.47
CA HIS A 370 -4.63 19.24 19.70
C HIS A 370 -4.51 20.13 20.96
N PRO A 371 -5.14 21.32 21.00
CA PRO A 371 -5.78 22.00 19.87
C PRO A 371 -4.75 22.40 18.80
N ALA A 372 -5.10 22.19 17.54
CA ALA A 372 -4.26 22.53 16.40
C ALA A 372 -4.37 24.03 16.09
N GLN A 373 -3.65 24.85 16.87
CA GLN A 373 -3.68 26.30 16.75
C GLN A 373 -2.31 26.94 16.99
N VAL A 374 -2.08 28.09 16.35
CA VAL A 374 -0.98 29.00 16.64
C VAL A 374 -1.32 29.84 17.87
N SER A 375 -0.38 29.95 18.81
CA SER A 375 -0.45 30.85 19.96
C SER A 375 0.90 31.54 20.15
N GLY A 376 0.91 32.88 20.10
CA GLY A 376 2.15 33.67 20.18
C GLY A 376 3.17 33.31 19.10
N GLY A 377 2.71 33.00 17.89
CA GLY A 377 3.55 32.54 16.78
C GLY A 377 4.01 31.09 16.85
N LYS A 378 3.62 30.33 17.89
CA LYS A 378 4.08 28.96 18.11
C LYS A 378 2.97 27.94 17.99
N PHE A 379 3.32 26.70 17.66
CA PHE A 379 2.40 25.55 17.67
C PHE A 379 3.15 24.27 18.05
N VAL A 380 2.40 23.25 18.48
CA VAL A 380 2.97 21.96 18.89
C VAL A 380 2.77 20.92 17.80
N ALA A 381 3.86 20.28 17.39
CA ALA A 381 3.85 19.17 16.45
C ALA A 381 4.52 17.94 17.07
N LEU A 382 4.16 16.76 16.57
CA LEU A 382 4.91 15.53 16.77
C LEU A 382 5.67 15.21 15.50
N ALA A 383 6.86 14.64 15.63
CA ALA A 383 7.62 14.13 14.50
C ALA A 383 8.62 13.09 14.97
N SER A 384 9.23 12.34 14.06
CA SER A 384 10.10 11.22 14.42
C SER A 384 11.45 11.21 13.70
N ASN A 385 12.42 10.59 14.36
CA ASN A 385 13.61 10.07 13.72
C ASN A 385 13.51 8.54 13.62
N VAL A 386 13.88 8.00 12.46
CA VAL A 386 13.94 6.55 12.25
C VAL A 386 15.41 6.12 12.19
N TYR A 387 15.75 5.11 12.97
CA TYR A 387 17.10 4.56 13.10
C TYR A 387 17.15 3.12 12.55
N PRO A 388 18.35 2.61 12.24
CA PRO A 388 18.53 1.21 11.83
C PRO A 388 17.87 0.22 12.79
N GLY A 389 17.36 -0.89 12.25
CA GLY A 389 16.67 -1.93 13.03
C GLY A 389 15.21 -1.60 13.37
N GLY A 390 14.60 -0.62 12.70
CA GLY A 390 13.18 -0.30 12.87
C GLY A 390 12.85 0.47 14.14
N ARG A 391 13.84 1.16 14.74
CA ARG A 391 13.60 1.99 15.93
C ARG A 391 13.15 3.38 15.50
N ARG A 392 11.92 3.77 15.87
CA ARG A 392 11.37 5.11 15.64
C ARG A 392 11.29 5.87 16.95
N LEU A 393 11.98 7.02 17.06
CA LEU A 393 11.88 7.92 18.22
C LEU A 393 10.99 9.10 17.88
N TYR A 394 9.91 9.28 18.64
CA TYR A 394 9.02 10.43 18.52
C TYR A 394 9.45 11.58 19.42
N HIS A 395 9.23 12.78 18.90
CA HIS A 395 9.53 14.05 19.52
C HIS A 395 8.27 14.89 19.61
N ARG A 396 8.10 15.61 20.72
CA ARG A 396 7.18 16.74 20.84
C ARG A 396 7.96 18.01 20.53
N LEU A 397 7.64 18.64 19.42
CA LEU A 397 8.31 19.83 18.89
C LEU A 397 7.46 21.08 19.17
N LEU A 398 8.13 22.15 19.59
CA LEU A 398 7.57 23.50 19.59
C LEU A 398 8.06 24.22 18.33
N CYS A 399 7.18 24.32 17.34
CA CYS A 399 7.45 25.00 16.08
C CYS A 399 7.04 26.48 16.16
N ASP A 400 7.68 27.34 15.37
CA ASP A 400 7.40 28.78 15.31
C ASP A 400 7.12 29.17 13.85
N VAL A 401 5.91 29.68 13.58
CA VAL A 401 5.51 30.06 12.22
C VAL A 401 6.26 31.27 11.68
N ASN A 402 6.97 32.01 12.54
CA ASN A 402 7.82 33.15 12.15
C ASN A 402 9.29 32.74 11.92
N GLN A 403 9.67 31.51 12.30
CA GLN A 403 11.01 30.96 12.05
C GLN A 403 10.93 29.95 10.92
N HIS A 404 10.96 30.45 9.69
CA HIS A 404 10.79 29.62 8.50
C HIS A 404 11.84 29.95 7.44
N THR A 405 12.04 29.02 6.51
CA THR A 405 12.85 29.25 5.31
C THR A 405 11.96 29.27 4.05
N PRO A 406 12.39 29.93 2.97
CA PRO A 406 11.64 29.92 1.71
C PRO A 406 11.43 28.49 1.19
N PHE A 407 10.20 28.17 0.79
CA PHE A 407 9.92 26.93 0.09
C PHE A 407 10.45 26.99 -1.35
N GLN A 408 11.14 25.95 -1.76
CA GLN A 408 11.59 25.75 -3.14
C GLN A 408 11.21 24.36 -3.60
N GLN A 409 10.70 24.25 -4.82
CA GLN A 409 10.40 22.99 -5.49
C GLN A 409 10.85 23.13 -6.94
N ALA A 410 11.47 22.08 -7.48
CA ALA A 410 11.82 22.06 -8.90
C ALA A 410 10.55 21.93 -9.75
N ASP A 411 10.61 22.39 -10.99
CA ASP A 411 9.55 22.14 -11.95
C ASP A 411 9.63 20.69 -12.44
N TRP A 412 8.50 19.97 -12.35
CA TRP A 412 8.37 18.64 -12.95
C TRP A 412 7.74 18.76 -14.34
N GLN A 413 8.35 18.14 -15.33
CA GLN A 413 7.90 18.15 -16.73
C GLN A 413 7.88 16.72 -17.29
N GLY A 414 7.33 16.55 -18.51
CA GLY A 414 7.31 15.26 -19.21
C GLY A 414 6.18 14.32 -18.79
N TRP A 415 5.20 14.84 -18.04
CA TRP A 415 3.99 14.11 -17.65
C TRP A 415 2.77 14.80 -18.25
N ARG A 416 1.80 14.02 -18.71
CA ARG A 416 0.50 14.51 -19.19
C ARG A 416 -0.64 13.76 -18.52
N PRO A 417 -1.77 14.41 -18.21
CA PRO A 417 -2.97 13.70 -17.75
C PRO A 417 -3.34 12.55 -18.68
N THR A 418 -3.78 11.45 -18.11
CA THR A 418 -4.33 10.30 -18.83
C THR A 418 -5.59 9.79 -18.13
N GLU A 419 -6.45 9.17 -18.92
CA GLU A 419 -7.50 8.31 -18.40
C GLU A 419 -7.05 6.86 -18.44
N LEU A 420 -7.54 6.07 -17.48
CA LEU A 420 -7.30 4.64 -17.36
C LEU A 420 -8.65 3.91 -17.24
N PRO A 421 -8.76 2.68 -17.79
CA PRO A 421 -7.71 1.91 -18.46
C PRO A 421 -7.42 2.42 -19.89
N ILE A 422 -6.18 2.18 -20.36
CA ILE A 422 -5.78 2.47 -21.74
C ILE A 422 -6.49 1.47 -22.67
N GLN A 423 -7.47 1.96 -23.44
CA GLN A 423 -8.40 1.10 -24.19
C GLN A 423 -7.69 0.25 -25.24
N GLU A 424 -6.65 0.75 -25.87
CA GLU A 424 -5.89 0.06 -26.92
C GLU A 424 -5.08 -1.13 -26.40
N GLU A 425 -4.85 -1.20 -25.08
CA GLU A 425 -4.09 -2.24 -24.41
C GLU A 425 -4.98 -3.26 -23.69
N LEU A 426 -6.31 -3.10 -23.78
CA LEU A 426 -7.28 -4.10 -23.34
C LEU A 426 -7.49 -5.15 -24.44
N THR A 427 -7.70 -6.40 -24.02
CA THR A 427 -7.99 -7.52 -24.90
C THR A 427 -9.28 -8.22 -24.47
N GLU A 428 -10.00 -8.78 -25.44
CA GLU A 428 -11.14 -9.64 -25.13
C GLU A 428 -10.67 -10.88 -24.36
N ARG A 429 -11.49 -11.32 -23.40
CA ARG A 429 -11.16 -12.50 -22.58
C ARG A 429 -11.06 -13.73 -23.48
N GLN A 430 -9.87 -14.32 -23.49
CA GLN A 430 -9.57 -15.53 -24.24
C GLN A 430 -9.80 -16.77 -23.37
N GLN A 431 -10.04 -17.91 -24.03
CA GLN A 431 -10.18 -19.21 -23.39
C GLN A 431 -9.41 -20.29 -24.16
N ILE A 432 -9.05 -21.37 -23.47
CA ILE A 432 -8.38 -22.54 -24.04
C ILE A 432 -9.11 -23.83 -23.63
N GLN A 433 -9.02 -24.84 -24.49
CA GLN A 433 -9.55 -26.18 -24.22
C GLN A 433 -8.40 -27.16 -23.95
N VAL A 434 -8.48 -27.91 -22.85
CA VAL A 434 -7.53 -28.98 -22.48
C VAL A 434 -8.33 -30.21 -22.07
N GLY A 435 -8.35 -31.23 -22.93
CA GLY A 435 -9.26 -32.36 -22.79
C GLY A 435 -10.72 -31.88 -22.76
N GLU A 436 -11.46 -32.28 -21.73
CA GLU A 436 -12.86 -31.88 -21.53
C GLU A 436 -13.02 -30.54 -20.78
N LYS A 437 -11.93 -29.94 -20.28
CA LYS A 437 -11.97 -28.71 -19.50
C LYS A 437 -11.73 -27.46 -20.34
N THR A 438 -12.48 -26.41 -20.03
CA THR A 438 -12.28 -25.05 -20.57
C THR A 438 -11.66 -24.17 -19.49
N TYR A 439 -10.55 -23.51 -19.81
CA TYR A 439 -9.93 -22.52 -18.93
C TYR A 439 -10.04 -21.12 -19.51
N GLN A 440 -10.41 -20.16 -18.68
CA GLN A 440 -10.44 -18.74 -19.00
C GLN A 440 -9.10 -18.09 -18.63
N LEU A 441 -8.67 -17.11 -19.44
CA LEU A 441 -7.50 -16.29 -19.12
C LEU A 441 -7.89 -15.16 -18.16
N TYR A 442 -7.19 -15.09 -17.03
CA TYR A 442 -7.30 -14.03 -16.03
C TYR A 442 -5.98 -13.27 -15.88
N TRP A 443 -6.07 -11.95 -15.73
CA TRP A 443 -4.90 -11.08 -15.53
C TRP A 443 -4.68 -10.79 -14.05
N ALA A 444 -3.46 -11.07 -13.58
CA ALA A 444 -3.10 -10.96 -12.19
C ALA A 444 -1.84 -10.10 -11.98
N ASP A 445 -1.87 -9.30 -10.93
CA ASP A 445 -0.68 -8.71 -10.31
C ASP A 445 -0.61 -9.17 -8.84
N MET A 446 0.33 -10.07 -8.54
CA MET A 446 0.39 -10.77 -7.26
C MET A 446 1.54 -10.30 -6.38
N HIS A 447 2.16 -9.18 -6.73
CA HIS A 447 3.24 -8.55 -5.99
C HIS A 447 3.06 -7.03 -6.12
N CYS A 448 2.37 -6.42 -5.17
CA CYS A 448 2.09 -5.00 -5.13
C CYS A 448 2.08 -4.54 -3.67
N HIS A 449 2.39 -3.27 -3.43
CA HIS A 449 2.40 -2.69 -2.08
C HIS A 449 1.39 -1.55 -1.97
N ASN A 450 0.92 -1.30 -0.75
CA ASN A 450 0.15 -0.11 -0.38
C ASN A 450 0.79 0.56 0.85
N ASN A 451 0.21 1.66 1.32
CA ASN A 451 0.75 2.46 2.44
C ASN A 451 0.83 1.74 3.79
N LEU A 452 0.40 0.47 3.90
CA LEU A 452 0.68 -0.39 5.06
C LEU A 452 2.14 -0.83 5.11
N SER A 453 2.83 -0.86 3.96
CA SER A 453 4.27 -0.81 3.91
C SER A 453 4.74 0.64 3.89
N SER A 454 5.55 0.99 4.89
CA SER A 454 5.98 2.36 5.15
C SER A 454 6.71 3.09 4.01
N ASP A 455 7.22 2.34 3.02
CA ASP A 455 7.96 2.85 1.88
C ASP A 455 7.13 2.90 0.58
N ALA A 456 5.88 2.43 0.63
CA ALA A 456 4.95 2.38 -0.50
C ALA A 456 3.81 3.39 -0.36
N GLU A 457 3.04 3.56 -1.45
CA GLU A 457 2.05 4.62 -1.60
C GLU A 457 0.64 4.07 -1.94
N GLY A 458 -0.39 4.82 -1.52
CA GLY A 458 -1.80 4.52 -1.83
C GLY A 458 -2.54 3.80 -0.70
N GLU A 459 -3.80 4.18 -0.48
CA GLU A 459 -4.64 3.57 0.57
C GLU A 459 -5.08 2.15 0.17
N PRO A 460 -5.32 1.22 1.12
CA PRO A 460 -5.71 -0.14 0.77
C PRO A 460 -7.03 -0.22 -0.02
N ASP A 461 -8.06 0.57 0.35
CA ASP A 461 -9.30 0.64 -0.42
C ASP A 461 -9.06 1.23 -1.81
N GLU A 462 -8.26 2.30 -1.88
CA GLU A 462 -7.94 3.01 -3.09
C GLU A 462 -7.22 2.11 -4.11
N LEU A 463 -6.24 1.31 -3.67
CA LEU A 463 -5.50 0.43 -4.56
C LEU A 463 -6.32 -0.77 -5.03
N ASN A 464 -7.28 -1.26 -4.24
CA ASN A 464 -8.19 -2.29 -4.70
C ASN A 464 -9.09 -1.78 -5.85
N TYR A 465 -9.67 -0.58 -5.71
CA TYR A 465 -10.41 0.04 -6.81
C TYR A 465 -9.50 0.36 -7.99
N TYR A 466 -8.29 0.84 -7.75
CA TYR A 466 -7.34 1.11 -8.82
C TYR A 466 -7.03 -0.17 -9.62
N ALA A 467 -6.67 -1.27 -8.95
CA ALA A 467 -6.40 -2.55 -9.57
C ALA A 467 -7.57 -3.04 -10.44
N ARG A 468 -8.80 -2.97 -9.91
CA ARG A 468 -10.02 -3.41 -10.60
C ARG A 468 -10.39 -2.50 -11.78
N ASP A 469 -10.50 -1.20 -11.52
CA ASP A 469 -11.17 -0.27 -12.44
C ASP A 469 -10.21 0.44 -13.38
N ARG A 470 -8.94 0.65 -12.98
CA ARG A 470 -7.91 1.37 -13.77
C ARG A 470 -6.85 0.43 -14.32
N GLY A 471 -6.37 -0.47 -13.47
CA GLY A 471 -5.45 -1.55 -13.83
C GLY A 471 -6.12 -2.65 -14.63
N ALA A 472 -7.46 -2.75 -14.63
CA ALA A 472 -8.25 -3.78 -15.30
C ALA A 472 -7.75 -5.21 -14.99
N LEU A 473 -7.49 -5.47 -13.70
CA LEU A 473 -7.06 -6.77 -13.19
C LEU A 473 -8.26 -7.63 -12.78
N ASP A 474 -8.10 -8.93 -12.93
CA ASP A 474 -9.02 -9.93 -12.39
C ASP A 474 -8.62 -10.35 -10.97
N VAL A 475 -7.31 -10.39 -10.70
CA VAL A 475 -6.72 -10.80 -9.42
C VAL A 475 -5.64 -9.81 -8.99
N VAL A 476 -5.67 -9.40 -7.73
CA VAL A 476 -4.58 -8.64 -7.10
C VAL A 476 -4.18 -9.26 -5.77
N VAL A 477 -2.90 -9.16 -5.42
CA VAL A 477 -2.39 -9.46 -4.07
C VAL A 477 -1.52 -8.31 -3.62
N PHE A 478 -1.86 -7.70 -2.47
CA PHE A 478 -1.01 -6.70 -1.84
C PHE A 478 -0.04 -7.39 -0.88
N THR A 479 1.17 -7.64 -1.35
CA THR A 479 2.22 -8.34 -0.61
C THR A 479 3.11 -7.33 0.12
N ASN A 480 2.52 -6.59 1.07
CA ASN A 480 3.26 -5.64 1.88
C ASN A 480 4.45 -6.31 2.59
N ASN A 481 5.61 -5.64 2.60
CA ASN A 481 6.85 -6.10 3.24
C ASN A 481 6.65 -6.51 4.70
N ASP A 482 6.95 -7.75 5.08
CA ASP A 482 6.91 -8.23 6.47
C ASP A 482 7.82 -7.39 7.39
N PHE A 483 8.96 -6.97 6.83
CA PHE A 483 9.87 -6.00 7.40
C PHE A 483 10.69 -5.33 6.30
N TYR A 484 10.57 -4.02 6.15
CA TYR A 484 11.46 -3.21 5.31
C TYR A 484 11.80 -1.89 6.01
N ILE A 485 13.04 -1.78 6.51
CA ILE A 485 13.52 -0.73 7.43
C ILE A 485 12.78 -0.75 8.79
N VAL A 486 11.46 -0.84 8.77
CA VAL A 486 10.51 -0.99 9.88
C VAL A 486 9.63 -2.23 9.64
N PRO A 487 9.07 -2.84 10.70
CA PRO A 487 8.20 -4.00 10.58
C PRO A 487 6.81 -3.63 10.03
N LEU A 488 6.19 -4.56 9.29
CA LEU A 488 4.73 -4.59 9.15
C LEU A 488 4.14 -5.06 10.47
N THR A 489 3.43 -4.19 11.16
CA THR A 489 2.80 -4.49 12.45
C THR A 489 1.71 -5.56 12.32
N GLN A 490 1.26 -6.11 13.44
CA GLN A 490 0.19 -7.11 13.39
C GLN A 490 -1.13 -6.47 12.93
N TYR A 491 -1.39 -5.23 13.34
CA TYR A 491 -2.51 -4.42 12.88
C TYR A 491 -2.51 -4.20 11.37
N GLU A 492 -1.40 -3.76 10.79
CA GLU A 492 -1.31 -3.49 9.35
C GLU A 492 -1.51 -4.76 8.52
N TYR A 493 -0.89 -5.88 8.91
CA TYR A 493 -1.11 -7.17 8.24
C TYR A 493 -2.59 -7.57 8.26
N GLU A 494 -3.23 -7.49 9.43
CA GLU A 494 -4.62 -7.87 9.56
C GLU A 494 -5.58 -6.91 8.86
N LEU A 495 -5.22 -5.64 8.75
CA LEU A 495 -5.96 -4.64 8.00
C LEU A 495 -5.88 -4.94 6.49
N GLY A 496 -4.72 -5.35 6.00
CA GLY A 496 -4.55 -5.86 4.63
C GLY A 496 -5.47 -7.04 4.33
N ASN A 497 -5.48 -8.05 5.21
CA ASN A 497 -6.38 -9.22 5.10
C ASN A 497 -7.86 -8.84 5.11
N PHE A 498 -8.22 -7.83 5.92
CA PHE A 498 -9.57 -7.30 5.97
C PHE A 498 -9.99 -6.66 4.64
N PHE A 499 -9.12 -5.83 4.04
CA PHE A 499 -9.41 -5.21 2.75
C PHE A 499 -9.46 -6.22 1.61
N ALA A 500 -8.54 -7.20 1.58
CA ALA A 500 -8.57 -8.30 0.62
C ALA A 500 -9.94 -9.01 0.60
N ASN A 501 -10.42 -9.39 1.78
CA ASN A 501 -11.73 -10.01 1.95
C ASN A 501 -12.90 -9.07 1.64
N ALA A 502 -12.81 -7.80 2.02
CA ALA A 502 -13.89 -6.83 1.78
C ALA A 502 -14.10 -6.56 0.28
N PHE A 503 -13.06 -6.68 -0.54
CA PHE A 503 -13.08 -6.40 -1.98
C PHE A 503 -13.21 -7.62 -2.88
N THR A 504 -12.89 -8.82 -2.39
CA THR A 504 -13.10 -10.07 -3.14
C THR A 504 -14.58 -10.27 -3.49
N ARG A 505 -14.86 -10.42 -4.78
CA ARG A 505 -16.14 -10.77 -5.38
C ARG A 505 -15.89 -11.90 -6.38
N PRO A 506 -16.10 -13.17 -5.99
CA PRO A 506 -15.92 -14.30 -6.90
C PRO A 506 -16.66 -14.08 -8.22
N LYS A 507 -16.05 -14.52 -9.32
CA LYS A 507 -16.52 -14.33 -10.70
C LYS A 507 -16.46 -12.88 -11.22
N GLN A 508 -15.96 -11.92 -10.43
CA GLN A 508 -15.83 -10.51 -10.83
C GLN A 508 -14.42 -9.94 -10.59
N PHE A 509 -13.90 -10.05 -9.38
CA PHE A 509 -12.60 -9.51 -8.98
C PHE A 509 -12.12 -10.19 -7.69
N LEU A 510 -10.86 -10.61 -7.63
CA LEU A 510 -10.27 -11.21 -6.44
C LEU A 510 -9.17 -10.32 -5.89
N SER A 511 -9.24 -10.07 -4.59
CA SER A 511 -8.17 -9.47 -3.81
C SER A 511 -7.77 -10.47 -2.73
N LEU A 512 -6.65 -11.15 -2.91
CA LEU A 512 -6.26 -12.24 -2.02
C LEU A 512 -5.36 -11.75 -0.88
N PRO A 513 -5.46 -12.33 0.33
CA PRO A 513 -4.54 -12.02 1.42
C PRO A 513 -3.11 -12.45 1.08
N GLY A 514 -2.12 -11.68 1.51
CA GLY A 514 -0.71 -11.96 1.26
C GLY A 514 0.23 -10.95 1.92
N TYR A 515 1.52 -11.22 1.85
CA TYR A 515 2.60 -10.35 2.32
C TYR A 515 3.90 -10.72 1.59
N GLU A 516 4.88 -9.82 1.56
CA GLU A 516 6.22 -10.13 1.06
C GLU A 516 7.12 -10.52 2.22
N TRP A 517 7.76 -11.68 2.14
CA TRP A 517 8.86 -12.06 3.01
C TRP A 517 10.14 -11.41 2.49
N THR A 518 10.61 -10.35 3.12
CA THR A 518 11.64 -9.44 2.57
C THR A 518 13.06 -9.80 3.02
N SER A 519 13.34 -11.10 3.20
CA SER A 519 14.61 -11.54 3.78
C SER A 519 15.78 -11.57 2.82
N ARG A 520 17.00 -11.56 3.37
CA ARG A 520 18.26 -11.69 2.63
C ARG A 520 19.07 -12.90 3.06
N ILE A 521 19.93 -13.38 2.18
CA ILE A 521 20.88 -14.46 2.48
C ILE A 521 22.31 -14.04 2.09
N PRO A 522 23.34 -14.53 2.81
CA PRO A 522 24.72 -14.17 2.55
C PRO A 522 25.20 -14.63 1.17
N GLY A 523 25.97 -13.78 0.50
CA GLY A 523 26.68 -14.11 -0.73
C GLY A 523 27.92 -14.97 -0.50
N VAL A 524 28.38 -15.09 0.75
CA VAL A 524 29.56 -15.86 1.14
C VAL A 524 29.13 -17.18 1.78
N LYS A 525 29.61 -18.31 1.23
CA LYS A 525 29.21 -19.67 1.63
C LYS A 525 29.52 -20.03 3.10
N THR A 526 30.50 -19.38 3.72
CA THR A 526 30.91 -19.65 5.10
C THR A 526 30.09 -18.89 6.15
N ALA A 527 29.27 -17.91 5.73
CA ALA A 527 28.44 -17.15 6.65
C ALA A 527 27.19 -17.94 7.08
N ARG A 528 26.80 -17.79 8.35
CA ARG A 528 25.61 -18.45 8.90
C ARG A 528 24.34 -17.75 8.40
N LEU A 529 23.34 -18.50 7.95
CA LEU A 529 22.05 -17.95 7.50
C LEU A 529 21.33 -17.16 8.61
N SER A 530 21.48 -17.60 9.86
CA SER A 530 20.88 -16.98 11.04
C SER A 530 21.60 -15.73 11.54
N ASP A 531 22.75 -15.35 10.96
CA ASP A 531 23.45 -14.12 11.36
C ASP A 531 22.60 -12.89 10.98
N PRO A 532 22.10 -12.10 11.97
CA PRO A 532 21.29 -10.92 11.72
C PRO A 532 21.95 -9.88 10.83
N GLY A 533 23.29 -9.82 10.82
CA GLY A 533 24.02 -8.93 9.93
C GLY A 533 23.77 -9.23 8.44
N ASN A 534 23.27 -10.40 8.10
CA ASN A 534 22.96 -10.73 6.71
C ASN A 534 21.63 -10.16 6.22
N TRP A 535 20.66 -9.97 7.12
CA TRP A 535 19.28 -9.61 6.79
C TRP A 535 18.76 -8.36 7.50
N THR A 536 19.55 -7.75 8.38
CA THR A 536 19.31 -6.39 8.90
C THR A 536 20.27 -5.38 8.27
N HIS A 537 19.76 -4.18 7.98
CA HIS A 537 20.60 -3.11 7.45
C HIS A 537 21.48 -2.51 8.57
N PRO A 538 22.78 -2.23 8.35
CA PRO A 538 23.53 -2.43 7.10
C PRO A 538 23.92 -3.90 6.88
N TYR A 539 23.75 -4.38 5.65
CA TYR A 539 23.94 -5.79 5.32
C TYR A 539 25.43 -6.18 5.20
N ASN A 540 25.79 -7.30 5.80
CA ASN A 540 27.13 -7.90 5.77
C ASN A 540 27.24 -9.01 4.70
N ASN A 541 28.44 -9.60 4.57
CA ASN A 541 28.70 -10.81 3.78
C ASN A 541 28.18 -10.78 2.32
N ARG A 542 28.11 -9.58 1.73
CA ARG A 542 27.57 -9.36 0.38
C ARG A 542 26.19 -9.99 0.21
N SER A 543 25.35 -9.90 1.25
CA SER A 543 24.01 -10.48 1.21
C SER A 543 23.17 -9.92 0.08
N TYR A 544 22.39 -10.79 -0.53
CA TYR A 544 21.46 -10.45 -1.59
C TYR A 544 20.02 -10.71 -1.16
N PRO A 545 19.03 -10.00 -1.72
CA PRO A 545 17.60 -10.29 -1.56
C PRO A 545 17.30 -11.77 -1.80
N ASN A 546 16.38 -12.35 -1.03
CA ASN A 546 15.83 -13.68 -1.29
C ASN A 546 14.35 -13.68 -0.90
N HIS A 547 13.60 -12.74 -1.48
CA HIS A 547 12.24 -12.45 -1.04
C HIS A 547 11.22 -13.49 -1.53
N ARG A 548 10.07 -13.59 -0.86
CA ARG A 548 8.91 -14.38 -1.32
C ARG A 548 7.60 -13.60 -1.28
N SER A 549 6.84 -13.63 -2.37
CA SER A 549 5.42 -13.29 -2.33
C SER A 549 4.70 -14.44 -1.64
N VAL A 550 4.06 -14.19 -0.50
CA VAL A 550 3.19 -15.15 0.16
C VAL A 550 1.75 -14.83 -0.23
N ILE A 551 1.02 -15.84 -0.69
CA ILE A 551 -0.37 -15.69 -1.13
C ILE A 551 -1.23 -16.74 -0.42
N TYR A 552 -2.32 -16.28 0.20
CA TYR A 552 -3.24 -17.12 0.96
C TYR A 552 -4.63 -17.21 0.30
N PRO A 553 -5.41 -18.26 0.63
CA PRO A 553 -6.85 -18.26 0.37
C PRO A 553 -7.57 -17.16 1.19
N PRO A 554 -8.85 -16.86 0.92
CA PRO A 554 -9.61 -15.80 1.62
C PRO A 554 -9.66 -15.96 3.15
N ALA A 555 -9.56 -17.20 3.64
CA ALA A 555 -9.45 -17.49 5.08
C ALA A 555 -8.22 -16.82 5.74
N GLY A 556 -7.22 -16.41 4.95
CA GLY A 556 -5.98 -15.82 5.41
C GLY A 556 -5.00 -16.87 5.95
N GLY A 557 -3.85 -16.39 6.40
CA GLY A 557 -2.81 -17.18 7.04
C GLY A 557 -2.03 -16.36 8.07
N PRO A 558 -1.06 -16.95 8.77
CA PRO A 558 -0.19 -16.19 9.67
C PRO A 558 0.79 -15.32 8.88
N VAL A 559 1.16 -14.16 9.42
CA VAL A 559 2.38 -13.47 8.98
C VAL A 559 3.55 -14.09 9.73
N ILE A 560 4.43 -14.76 9.01
CA ILE A 560 5.72 -15.18 9.53
C ILE A 560 6.70 -14.09 9.12
N ARG A 561 7.36 -13.44 10.08
CA ARG A 561 8.36 -12.41 9.79
C ARG A 561 9.76 -13.01 9.85
N PHE A 562 10.62 -12.71 8.90
CA PHE A 562 11.97 -13.30 8.88
C PHE A 562 12.78 -12.95 10.14
N MET A 563 12.56 -11.75 10.69
CA MET A 563 13.18 -11.27 11.93
C MET A 563 12.76 -12.10 13.16
N GLU A 564 11.52 -12.62 13.17
CA GLU A 564 10.93 -13.34 14.30
C GLU A 564 11.24 -14.84 14.28
N VAL A 565 11.74 -15.37 13.15
CA VAL A 565 12.11 -16.78 13.00
C VAL A 565 13.55 -16.97 12.53
N GLU A 566 14.41 -15.98 12.77
CA GLU A 566 15.85 -16.03 12.47
C GLU A 566 16.16 -16.43 11.01
N ASN A 567 15.36 -15.93 10.07
CA ASN A 567 15.47 -16.19 8.64
C ASN A 567 15.27 -17.67 8.23
N ASP A 568 14.55 -18.47 9.03
CA ASP A 568 14.22 -19.85 8.68
C ASP A 568 13.10 -19.93 7.64
N ILE A 569 13.49 -20.11 6.37
CA ILE A 569 12.55 -20.29 5.26
C ILE A 569 11.72 -21.59 5.37
N ASN A 570 12.18 -22.62 6.10
CA ASN A 570 11.39 -23.84 6.28
C ASN A 570 10.20 -23.57 7.19
N ARG A 571 10.39 -22.73 8.21
CA ARG A 571 9.32 -22.28 9.10
C ARG A 571 8.25 -21.52 8.32
N LEU A 572 8.65 -20.62 7.42
CA LEU A 572 7.74 -19.96 6.48
C LEU A 572 6.97 -21.00 5.67
N ASN A 573 7.68 -21.87 4.96
CA ASN A 573 7.06 -22.84 4.04
C ASN A 573 6.03 -23.75 4.73
N TYR A 574 6.36 -24.26 5.91
CA TYR A 574 5.47 -25.13 6.68
C TYR A 574 4.17 -24.42 7.10
N GLU A 575 4.27 -23.19 7.61
CA GLU A 575 3.09 -22.43 8.05
C GLU A 575 2.25 -21.93 6.86
N VAL A 576 2.89 -21.61 5.73
CA VAL A 576 2.19 -21.25 4.49
C VAL A 576 1.41 -22.44 3.93
N GLU A 577 2.05 -23.61 3.86
CA GLU A 577 1.40 -24.84 3.39
C GLU A 577 0.22 -25.23 4.28
N LYS A 578 0.41 -25.17 5.60
CA LYS A 578 -0.66 -25.47 6.58
C LYS A 578 -1.88 -24.56 6.43
N ALA A 579 -1.67 -23.30 6.06
CA ALA A 579 -2.75 -22.34 5.78
C ALA A 579 -3.34 -22.49 4.36
N GLY A 580 -2.85 -23.43 3.56
CA GLY A 580 -3.30 -23.64 2.18
C GLY A 580 -2.83 -22.54 1.22
N GLY A 581 -1.75 -21.83 1.55
CA GLY A 581 -1.15 -20.80 0.71
C GLY A 581 -0.17 -21.34 -0.34
N ILE A 582 0.51 -20.41 -1.00
CA ILE A 582 1.64 -20.63 -1.92
C ILE A 582 2.69 -19.53 -1.73
N THR A 583 3.91 -19.76 -2.24
CA THR A 583 4.94 -18.73 -2.36
C THR A 583 5.43 -18.58 -3.80
N LEU A 584 5.79 -17.36 -4.17
CA LEU A 584 6.46 -17.02 -5.43
C LEU A 584 7.84 -16.47 -5.11
N THR A 585 8.85 -16.96 -5.82
CA THR A 585 10.23 -16.49 -5.66
C THR A 585 10.47 -15.19 -6.40
N GLN A 586 11.04 -14.20 -5.72
CA GLN A 586 11.22 -12.83 -6.22
C GLN A 586 12.68 -12.44 -6.43
N HIS A 587 12.85 -11.34 -7.16
CA HIS A 587 14.08 -10.75 -7.69
C HIS A 587 15.04 -10.06 -6.68
N PRO A 588 16.20 -9.50 -7.15
CA PRO A 588 16.89 -9.73 -8.42
C PRO A 588 17.87 -10.92 -8.37
N ALA A 589 17.99 -11.54 -7.20
CA ALA A 589 18.71 -12.78 -6.97
C ALA A 589 17.89 -13.59 -5.97
N PHE A 590 17.98 -14.91 -6.02
CA PHE A 590 17.26 -15.77 -5.10
C PHE A 590 17.83 -17.18 -5.09
N LYS A 591 17.54 -17.91 -4.02
CA LYS A 591 17.75 -19.35 -3.94
C LYS A 591 16.38 -20.01 -3.75
N PRO A 592 15.95 -20.93 -4.63
CA PRO A 592 14.70 -21.65 -4.43
C PRO A 592 14.76 -22.43 -3.11
N SER A 593 13.63 -22.49 -2.42
CA SER A 593 13.49 -23.28 -1.20
C SER A 593 13.42 -24.78 -1.49
N GLY A 594 12.97 -25.17 -2.69
CA GLY A 594 12.75 -26.57 -3.07
C GLY A 594 11.50 -27.20 -2.45
N HIS A 595 10.70 -26.41 -1.71
CA HIS A 595 9.47 -26.85 -1.08
C HIS A 595 8.28 -26.79 -2.07
N PRO A 596 7.32 -27.74 -2.05
CA PRO A 596 6.17 -27.74 -2.97
C PRO A 596 5.26 -26.51 -2.90
N VAL A 597 5.34 -25.75 -1.80
CA VAL A 597 4.58 -24.50 -1.61
C VAL A 597 5.10 -23.37 -2.48
N GLU A 598 6.37 -23.42 -2.88
CA GLU A 598 6.99 -22.49 -3.81
C GLU A 598 6.66 -22.93 -5.23
N VAL A 599 5.78 -22.19 -5.90
CA VAL A 599 5.16 -22.66 -7.16
C VAL A 599 5.64 -21.92 -8.40
N GLY A 600 6.27 -20.75 -8.24
CA GLY A 600 6.68 -19.90 -9.36
C GLY A 600 7.89 -19.03 -9.06
N MET A 601 8.49 -18.52 -10.13
CA MET A 601 9.61 -17.56 -10.11
C MET A 601 9.23 -16.31 -10.91
N GLU A 602 9.51 -15.15 -10.35
CA GLU A 602 9.20 -13.84 -10.92
C GLU A 602 10.28 -13.40 -11.91
N LEU A 603 9.90 -13.30 -13.18
CA LEU A 603 10.83 -13.04 -14.29
C LEU A 603 11.13 -11.54 -14.45
N THR A 604 10.16 -10.70 -14.12
CA THR A 604 10.21 -9.25 -14.29
C THR A 604 9.28 -8.60 -13.28
N SER A 605 9.64 -7.38 -12.89
CA SER A 605 8.84 -6.50 -12.04
C SER A 605 9.07 -5.02 -12.40
N GLY A 606 8.47 -4.12 -11.63
CA GLY A 606 8.70 -2.68 -11.67
C GLY A 606 10.16 -2.28 -11.45
N TRP A 607 11.01 -3.17 -10.96
CA TRP A 607 12.44 -2.93 -10.74
C TRP A 607 13.33 -3.43 -11.89
N GLY A 608 12.80 -4.23 -12.82
CA GLY A 608 13.53 -4.65 -14.01
C GLY A 608 13.10 -5.98 -14.62
N ASN A 609 13.72 -6.30 -15.75
CA ASN A 609 13.53 -7.56 -16.46
C ASN A 609 14.70 -8.52 -16.20
N TYR A 610 14.58 -9.33 -15.15
CA TYR A 610 15.63 -10.23 -14.69
C TYR A 610 15.87 -11.38 -15.66
N MET A 611 14.83 -11.85 -16.34
CA MET A 611 14.99 -12.90 -17.35
C MET A 611 15.90 -12.47 -18.51
N GLN A 612 15.89 -11.18 -18.88
CA GLN A 612 16.84 -10.64 -19.86
C GLN A 612 18.22 -10.35 -19.27
N GLN A 613 18.29 -9.86 -18.03
CA GLN A 613 19.55 -9.46 -17.39
C GLN A 613 20.40 -10.64 -16.91
N VAL A 614 19.76 -11.65 -16.31
CA VAL A 614 20.40 -12.80 -15.64
C VAL A 614 19.67 -14.11 -15.95
N PRO A 615 19.51 -14.52 -17.23
CA PRO A 615 18.74 -15.72 -17.60
C PRO A 615 19.24 -17.00 -16.91
N GLN A 616 20.53 -17.09 -16.61
CA GLN A 616 21.14 -18.24 -15.95
C GLN A 616 20.63 -18.47 -14.52
N LEU A 617 20.10 -17.45 -13.85
CA LEU A 617 19.44 -17.61 -12.55
C LEU A 617 18.22 -18.52 -12.67
N PHE A 618 17.41 -18.29 -13.71
CA PHE A 618 16.18 -19.04 -14.00
C PHE A 618 16.50 -20.39 -14.64
N HIS A 619 17.33 -20.38 -15.69
CA HIS A 619 17.73 -21.60 -16.41
C HIS A 619 18.51 -22.56 -15.53
N GLY A 620 19.33 -22.05 -14.59
CA GLY A 620 20.07 -22.88 -13.63
C GLY A 620 19.15 -23.72 -12.74
N ILE A 621 18.00 -23.15 -12.33
CA ILE A 621 16.99 -23.86 -11.53
C ILE A 621 16.30 -24.94 -12.36
N LEU A 622 15.92 -24.62 -13.60
CA LEU A 622 15.31 -25.58 -14.52
C LEU A 622 16.29 -26.73 -14.86
N ASN A 623 17.57 -26.41 -15.07
CA ASN A 623 18.63 -27.40 -15.33
C ASN A 623 18.88 -28.33 -14.14
N GLN A 624 18.55 -27.90 -12.92
CA GLN A 624 18.62 -28.73 -11.70
C GLN A 624 17.33 -29.53 -11.45
N GLY A 625 16.37 -29.51 -12.39
CA GLY A 625 15.10 -30.22 -12.29
C GLY A 625 14.00 -29.45 -11.55
N GLY A 626 14.19 -28.15 -11.29
CA GLY A 626 13.17 -27.29 -10.70
C GLY A 626 11.95 -27.16 -11.60
N ARG A 627 10.76 -27.37 -11.04
CA ARG A 627 9.47 -27.31 -11.75
C ARG A 627 8.60 -26.17 -11.21
N LEU A 628 8.93 -24.95 -11.61
CA LEU A 628 8.28 -23.71 -11.16
C LEU A 628 7.66 -22.97 -12.35
N ALA A 629 6.52 -22.33 -12.11
CA ALA A 629 5.87 -21.44 -13.05
C ALA A 629 6.73 -20.21 -13.38
N PHE A 630 6.56 -19.69 -14.58
CA PHE A 630 6.98 -18.33 -14.90
C PHE A 630 5.84 -17.38 -14.58
N VAL A 631 6.11 -16.44 -13.66
CA VAL A 631 5.20 -15.37 -13.26
C VAL A 631 5.88 -14.01 -13.45
N ALA A 632 5.07 -12.96 -13.51
CA ALA A 632 5.52 -11.58 -13.56
C ALA A 632 4.53 -10.71 -12.79
N CYS A 633 5.04 -9.94 -11.84
CA CYS A 633 4.23 -9.14 -10.94
C CYS A 633 4.90 -7.76 -10.76
N GLY A 634 4.10 -6.72 -10.49
CA GLY A 634 4.52 -5.34 -10.59
C GLY A 634 5.61 -4.92 -9.59
N ASP A 635 5.69 -5.59 -8.44
CA ASP A 635 6.37 -5.11 -7.23
C ASP A 635 6.15 -3.60 -7.05
N SER A 636 4.90 -3.13 -7.21
CA SER A 636 4.64 -1.70 -7.29
C SER A 636 4.65 -1.09 -5.89
N HIS A 637 5.66 -0.27 -5.59
CA HIS A 637 5.68 0.60 -4.40
C HIS A 637 4.95 1.93 -4.65
N ARG A 638 4.58 2.18 -5.90
CA ARG A 638 3.74 3.31 -6.32
C ARG A 638 2.32 2.83 -6.57
N ARG A 639 1.36 3.77 -6.56
CA ARG A 639 -0.05 3.52 -6.89
C ARG A 639 -0.23 3.18 -8.38
N ALA A 640 0.18 1.98 -8.79
CA ALA A 640 0.07 1.49 -10.15
C ALA A 640 -0.09 -0.04 -10.27
N PRO A 641 -0.89 -0.73 -9.41
CA PRO A 641 -1.07 -2.18 -9.54
C PRO A 641 -1.58 -2.54 -10.94
N GLY A 642 -0.92 -3.49 -11.58
CA GLY A 642 -1.18 -3.92 -12.96
C GLY A 642 -0.62 -3.01 -14.06
N LEU A 643 0.07 -1.91 -13.70
CA LEU A 643 0.60 -0.91 -14.65
C LEU A 643 2.09 -0.59 -14.37
N SER A 644 2.80 -1.48 -13.68
CA SER A 644 4.23 -1.36 -13.36
C SER A 644 5.11 -2.31 -14.18
N GLY A 645 4.73 -2.60 -15.44
CA GLY A 645 5.59 -3.32 -16.39
C GLY A 645 5.76 -4.81 -16.13
N ALA A 646 4.81 -5.44 -15.45
CA ALA A 646 4.76 -6.88 -15.24
C ALA A 646 3.31 -7.34 -14.98
N LEU A 647 2.90 -8.42 -15.63
CA LEU A 647 1.58 -9.04 -15.46
C LEU A 647 1.66 -10.55 -15.68
N THR A 648 0.94 -11.30 -14.86
CA THR A 648 0.79 -12.76 -15.01
C THR A 648 -0.55 -13.06 -15.67
N GLY A 649 -0.53 -13.87 -16.74
CA GLY A 649 -1.73 -14.49 -17.30
C GLY A 649 -1.96 -15.85 -16.65
N ILE A 650 -3.15 -16.10 -16.10
CA ILE A 650 -3.52 -17.33 -15.38
C ILE A 650 -4.68 -18.03 -16.09
N TYR A 651 -4.55 -19.34 -16.33
CA TYR A 651 -5.62 -20.17 -16.88
C TYR A 651 -6.36 -20.93 -15.77
N ALA A 652 -7.59 -20.53 -15.49
CA ALA A 652 -8.45 -21.13 -14.48
C ALA A 652 -9.87 -21.39 -15.00
N GLU A 653 -10.57 -22.39 -14.44
CA GLU A 653 -11.93 -22.75 -14.89
C GLU A 653 -12.93 -21.63 -14.56
N GLU A 654 -12.77 -20.99 -13.40
CA GLU A 654 -13.55 -19.85 -12.96
C GLU A 654 -12.68 -18.86 -12.18
N LEU A 655 -13.12 -17.60 -12.05
CA LEU A 655 -12.49 -16.58 -11.21
C LEU A 655 -12.87 -16.77 -9.74
N THR A 656 -12.31 -17.80 -9.11
CA THR A 656 -12.43 -18.10 -7.67
C THR A 656 -11.04 -18.23 -7.07
N ALA A 657 -10.90 -17.99 -5.76
CA ALA A 657 -9.59 -18.09 -5.11
C ALA A 657 -9.03 -19.51 -5.20
N GLU A 658 -9.88 -20.51 -5.09
CA GLU A 658 -9.55 -21.93 -5.20
C GLU A 658 -9.01 -22.26 -6.59
N SER A 659 -9.71 -21.85 -7.65
CA SER A 659 -9.29 -22.13 -9.03
C SER A 659 -8.01 -21.37 -9.42
N ILE A 660 -7.81 -20.15 -8.92
CA ILE A 660 -6.58 -19.37 -9.15
C ILE A 660 -5.38 -20.02 -8.43
N LEU A 661 -5.52 -20.37 -7.15
CA LEU A 661 -4.45 -21.03 -6.40
C LEU A 661 -4.13 -22.41 -6.99
N GLU A 662 -5.14 -23.17 -7.44
CA GLU A 662 -4.92 -24.43 -8.14
C GLU A 662 -4.17 -24.23 -9.47
N ALA A 663 -4.55 -23.24 -10.27
CA ALA A 663 -3.89 -22.92 -11.53
C ALA A 663 -2.39 -22.60 -11.31
N LEU A 664 -2.06 -21.82 -10.28
CA LEU A 664 -0.67 -21.51 -9.92
C LEU A 664 0.10 -22.75 -9.47
N ARG A 665 -0.49 -23.61 -8.61
CA ARG A 665 0.13 -24.89 -8.20
C ARG A 665 0.38 -25.83 -9.38
N LYS A 666 -0.52 -25.82 -10.36
CA LYS A 666 -0.40 -26.60 -11.60
C LYS A 666 0.40 -25.87 -12.68
N ARG A 667 0.90 -24.66 -12.39
CA ARG A 667 1.71 -23.81 -13.27
C ARG A 667 1.01 -23.46 -14.59
N ARG A 668 -0.32 -23.39 -14.59
CA ARG A 668 -1.15 -22.98 -15.72
C ARG A 668 -1.16 -21.45 -15.86
N CYS A 669 0.01 -20.86 -16.04
CA CYS A 669 0.18 -19.42 -16.16
C CYS A 669 1.40 -19.06 -17.01
N PHE A 670 1.54 -17.79 -17.37
CA PHE A 670 2.68 -17.27 -18.11
C PHE A 670 2.99 -15.83 -17.69
N ALA A 671 4.21 -15.41 -17.99
CA ALA A 671 4.74 -14.10 -17.61
C ALA A 671 4.72 -13.12 -18.78
N THR A 672 4.46 -11.85 -18.50
CA THR A 672 4.60 -10.73 -19.45
C THR A 672 5.28 -9.55 -18.76
N ASN A 673 5.95 -8.68 -19.52
CA ASN A 673 6.37 -7.38 -18.97
C ASN A 673 5.26 -6.32 -19.07
N GLY A 674 4.02 -6.69 -18.72
CA GLY A 674 2.89 -5.77 -18.52
C GLY A 674 1.88 -5.69 -19.68
N SER A 675 2.10 -6.39 -20.79
CA SER A 675 1.16 -6.44 -21.90
C SER A 675 0.20 -7.61 -21.80
N ARG A 676 -1.05 -7.42 -22.24
CA ARG A 676 -2.10 -8.46 -22.19
C ARG A 676 -2.04 -9.43 -23.37
N VAL A 677 -0.87 -9.98 -23.63
CA VAL A 677 -0.64 -10.93 -24.73
C VAL A 677 -1.27 -12.28 -24.38
N PHE A 678 -2.15 -12.79 -25.23
CA PHE A 678 -2.62 -14.17 -25.13
C PHE A 678 -1.53 -15.15 -25.57
N VAL A 679 -1.32 -16.24 -24.81
CA VAL A 679 -0.30 -17.27 -25.07
C VAL A 679 -0.87 -18.66 -24.78
N ASP A 680 -1.09 -19.50 -25.80
CA ASP A 680 -1.34 -20.94 -25.67
C ASP A 680 -0.14 -21.68 -26.28
N THR A 681 0.53 -22.51 -25.48
CA THR A 681 1.65 -23.33 -25.97
C THR A 681 1.48 -24.74 -25.49
N ARG A 682 1.83 -25.70 -26.34
CA ARG A 682 1.66 -27.13 -26.06
C ARG A 682 2.86 -27.97 -26.45
N ALA A 683 3.10 -29.04 -25.69
CA ALA A 683 4.03 -30.10 -26.02
C ALA A 683 3.23 -31.42 -26.16
N ASN A 684 3.20 -32.01 -27.36
CA ASN A 684 2.34 -33.16 -27.68
C ASN A 684 0.88 -32.96 -27.21
N GLY A 685 0.36 -31.74 -27.35
CA GLY A 685 -1.00 -31.37 -26.92
C GLY A 685 -1.19 -31.01 -25.44
N SER A 686 -0.22 -31.32 -24.56
CA SER A 686 -0.23 -30.93 -23.14
C SER A 686 0.05 -29.45 -22.94
N LEU A 687 -0.63 -28.82 -21.98
CA LEU A 687 -0.53 -27.38 -21.73
C LEU A 687 0.80 -27.01 -21.06
N MET A 688 1.26 -25.77 -21.26
CA MET A 688 2.42 -25.22 -20.54
C MET A 688 2.34 -25.47 -19.02
N GLY A 689 3.49 -25.77 -18.40
CA GLY A 689 3.59 -26.12 -16.99
C GLY A 689 3.37 -27.60 -16.67
N GLU A 690 2.77 -28.37 -17.58
CA GLU A 690 2.63 -29.83 -17.48
C GLU A 690 3.94 -30.57 -17.83
N ALA A 691 4.02 -31.82 -17.39
CA ALA A 691 5.12 -32.72 -17.69
C ALA A 691 4.60 -33.90 -18.52
N ILE A 692 5.31 -34.23 -19.60
CA ILE A 692 5.02 -35.38 -20.47
C ILE A 692 6.19 -36.35 -20.48
N THR A 693 5.92 -37.59 -20.86
CA THR A 693 6.92 -38.63 -21.11
C THR A 693 6.80 -39.11 -22.55
N THR A 694 7.93 -39.35 -23.21
CA THR A 694 7.99 -39.94 -24.55
C THR A 694 9.07 -41.03 -24.60
N GLU A 695 8.82 -42.09 -25.36
CA GLU A 695 9.80 -43.18 -25.57
C GLU A 695 10.62 -42.97 -26.83
N THR A 696 10.04 -42.34 -27.88
CA THR A 696 10.74 -42.10 -29.14
C THR A 696 11.65 -40.88 -29.08
N GLY A 697 11.43 -39.99 -28.11
CA GLY A 697 12.07 -38.68 -28.08
C GLY A 697 11.43 -37.67 -29.04
N ASP A 698 10.30 -38.00 -29.69
CA ASP A 698 9.62 -37.07 -30.59
C ASP A 698 8.66 -36.17 -29.81
N VAL A 699 8.74 -34.87 -30.07
CA VAL A 699 7.93 -33.84 -29.41
C VAL A 699 7.50 -32.79 -30.43
N GLU A 700 6.19 -32.58 -30.57
CA GLU A 700 5.61 -31.43 -31.27
C GLU A 700 5.42 -30.28 -30.27
N LEU A 701 6.02 -29.12 -30.57
CA LEU A 701 5.89 -27.90 -29.79
C LEU A 701 5.08 -26.87 -30.57
N THR A 702 3.92 -26.47 -30.05
CA THR A 702 3.04 -25.49 -30.70
C THR A 702 2.95 -24.20 -29.91
N LEU A 703 2.72 -23.09 -30.62
CA LEU A 703 2.45 -21.77 -30.07
C LEU A 703 1.31 -21.12 -30.85
N GLN A 704 0.32 -20.64 -30.12
CA GLN A 704 -0.64 -19.63 -30.55
C GLN A 704 -0.51 -18.41 -29.65
N ALA A 705 -0.35 -17.22 -30.23
CA ALA A 705 -0.32 -15.96 -29.49
C ALA A 705 -1.14 -14.87 -30.18
N THR A 706 -1.72 -13.99 -29.37
CA THR A 706 -2.39 -12.77 -29.82
C THR A 706 -1.90 -11.60 -28.99
N GLY A 707 -1.14 -10.69 -29.59
CA GLY A 707 -0.62 -9.50 -28.92
C GLY A 707 -1.63 -8.35 -28.84
N THR A 708 -1.34 -7.33 -28.02
CA THR A 708 -2.02 -6.02 -28.12
C THR A 708 -1.52 -5.24 -29.34
N ARG A 709 -0.32 -5.59 -29.81
CA ARG A 709 0.35 -5.05 -31.01
C ARG A 709 0.85 -6.21 -31.88
N PRO A 710 1.30 -5.94 -33.13
CA PRO A 710 1.83 -6.99 -34.00
C PRO A 710 2.94 -7.81 -33.32
N ILE A 711 2.86 -9.14 -33.42
CA ILE A 711 3.95 -10.01 -33.00
C ILE A 711 5.08 -9.87 -34.02
N VAL A 712 6.26 -9.49 -33.57
CA VAL A 712 7.45 -9.30 -34.42
C VAL A 712 8.32 -10.54 -34.46
N ARG A 713 8.39 -11.31 -33.37
CA ARG A 713 9.26 -12.48 -33.28
C ARG A 713 8.83 -13.44 -32.19
N THR A 714 9.02 -14.73 -32.42
CA THR A 714 8.91 -15.77 -31.40
C THR A 714 10.16 -16.64 -31.40
N THR A 715 10.64 -17.04 -30.23
CA THR A 715 11.83 -17.88 -30.06
C THR A 715 11.49 -19.06 -29.18
N LEU A 716 11.85 -20.26 -29.61
CA LEU A 716 11.79 -21.49 -28.82
C LEU A 716 13.14 -21.74 -28.14
N ILE A 717 13.11 -21.89 -26.82
CA ILE A 717 14.27 -22.17 -25.99
C ILE A 717 14.21 -23.63 -25.49
N HIS A 718 15.32 -24.34 -25.55
CA HIS A 718 15.51 -25.70 -25.03
C HIS A 718 16.75 -25.76 -24.14
N ASN A 719 16.60 -26.16 -22.88
CA ASN A 719 17.72 -26.33 -21.94
C ASN A 719 18.68 -25.12 -21.90
N GLY A 720 18.12 -23.91 -21.99
CA GLY A 720 18.82 -22.63 -21.92
C GLY A 720 19.37 -22.12 -23.26
N LYS A 721 19.16 -22.85 -24.35
CA LYS A 721 19.64 -22.50 -25.69
C LYS A 721 18.47 -22.14 -26.61
N GLU A 722 18.60 -21.07 -27.36
CA GLU A 722 17.65 -20.73 -28.43
C GLU A 722 17.84 -21.73 -29.58
N ILE A 723 16.81 -22.51 -29.89
CA ILE A 723 16.89 -23.58 -30.91
C ILE A 723 16.14 -23.25 -32.19
N LYS A 724 15.14 -22.37 -32.12
CA LYS A 724 14.37 -21.93 -33.30
C LYS A 724 13.80 -20.54 -33.09
N THR A 725 13.85 -19.72 -34.14
CA THR A 725 13.21 -18.40 -34.20
C THR A 725 12.26 -18.35 -35.39
N PHE A 726 11.10 -17.72 -35.19
CA PHE A 726 10.12 -17.45 -36.22
C PHE A 726 9.81 -15.95 -36.27
N GLU A 727 9.91 -15.38 -37.47
CA GLU A 727 9.61 -13.97 -37.71
C GLU A 727 8.10 -13.72 -37.80
N GLY A 728 7.68 -12.57 -37.28
CA GLY A 728 6.31 -12.08 -37.32
C GLY A 728 5.86 -11.68 -38.71
N LYS A 729 4.53 -11.58 -38.89
CA LYS A 729 3.89 -11.24 -40.18
C LYS A 729 3.24 -9.85 -40.18
N GLY A 730 3.59 -8.99 -39.23
CA GLY A 730 2.96 -7.68 -39.04
C GLY A 730 1.53 -7.74 -38.50
N THR A 731 1.08 -8.90 -38.00
CA THR A 731 -0.25 -9.14 -37.43
C THR A 731 -0.18 -9.35 -35.92
N LYS A 732 -1.27 -9.05 -35.20
CA LYS A 732 -1.39 -9.34 -33.76
C LYS A 732 -1.46 -10.84 -33.47
N GLU A 733 -2.03 -11.62 -34.39
CA GLU A 733 -2.14 -13.07 -34.29
C GLU A 733 -0.90 -13.77 -34.85
N PHE A 734 -0.46 -14.81 -34.16
CA PHE A 734 0.67 -15.65 -34.56
C PHE A 734 0.42 -17.11 -34.19
N LYS A 735 0.69 -18.04 -35.11
CA LYS A 735 0.62 -19.48 -34.90
C LYS A 735 1.81 -20.19 -35.53
N THR A 736 2.41 -21.14 -34.81
CA THR A 736 3.49 -21.97 -35.33
C THR A 736 3.55 -23.33 -34.63
N ALA A 737 4.23 -24.28 -35.26
CA ALA A 737 4.56 -25.59 -34.72
C ALA A 737 6.01 -25.95 -35.05
N HIS A 738 6.66 -26.69 -34.17
CA HIS A 738 8.01 -27.19 -34.37
C HIS A 738 8.12 -28.63 -33.90
N GLN A 739 8.53 -29.52 -34.80
CA GLN A 739 8.81 -30.91 -34.48
C GLN A 739 10.26 -31.04 -34.03
N ILE A 740 10.48 -31.70 -32.90
CA ILE A 740 11.77 -32.22 -32.49
C ILE A 740 11.68 -33.73 -32.59
N GLU A 741 12.68 -34.32 -33.23
CA GLU A 741 12.79 -35.77 -33.40
C GLU A 741 13.96 -36.30 -32.59
N ASN A 742 13.83 -37.51 -32.05
CA ASN A 742 14.92 -38.23 -31.38
C ASN A 742 15.62 -37.43 -30.25
N LEU A 743 14.87 -36.75 -29.39
CA LEU A 743 15.45 -36.17 -28.17
C LEU A 743 16.19 -37.26 -27.37
N PRO A 744 17.40 -36.98 -26.86
CA PRO A 744 18.15 -37.97 -26.11
C PRO A 744 17.45 -38.32 -24.80
N ALA A 745 17.76 -39.50 -24.24
CA ALA A 745 17.25 -39.91 -22.94
C ALA A 745 17.59 -38.88 -21.86
N GLY A 746 16.62 -38.56 -21.00
CA GLY A 746 16.81 -37.59 -19.91
C GLY A 746 15.64 -36.64 -19.70
N GLN A 747 15.91 -35.56 -18.97
CA GLN A 747 14.95 -34.50 -18.69
C GLN A 747 15.24 -33.28 -19.56
N HIS A 748 14.21 -32.76 -20.20
CA HIS A 748 14.27 -31.58 -21.05
C HIS A 748 13.21 -30.58 -20.63
N TRP A 749 13.49 -29.32 -20.86
CA TRP A 749 12.52 -28.26 -20.71
C TRP A 749 12.54 -27.32 -21.91
N PHE A 750 11.35 -26.81 -22.26
CA PHE A 750 11.14 -25.89 -23.37
C PHE A 750 10.26 -24.73 -22.96
N TYR A 751 10.55 -23.52 -23.42
CA TYR A 751 9.59 -22.41 -23.33
C TYR A 751 9.67 -21.50 -24.55
N TRP A 752 8.60 -20.75 -24.77
CA TRP A 752 8.51 -19.77 -25.84
C TRP A 752 8.73 -18.37 -25.27
N ARG A 753 9.59 -17.60 -25.94
CA ARG A 753 9.69 -16.14 -25.77
C ARG A 753 9.00 -15.46 -26.94
N ILE A 754 8.05 -14.58 -26.64
CA ILE A 754 7.26 -13.83 -27.62
C ILE A 754 7.64 -12.36 -27.52
N VAL A 755 7.80 -11.70 -28.68
CA VAL A 755 8.10 -10.28 -28.80
C VAL A 755 7.04 -9.63 -29.70
N GLN A 756 6.38 -8.59 -29.20
CA GLN A 756 5.50 -7.73 -29.98
C GLN A 756 6.18 -6.38 -30.29
N ASP A 757 5.59 -5.64 -31.22
CA ASP A 757 6.13 -4.35 -31.67
C ASP A 757 6.17 -3.30 -30.54
N LYS A 758 7.02 -2.27 -30.73
CA LYS A 758 7.34 -1.18 -29.79
C LYS A 758 7.99 -1.66 -28.48
N ASP A 759 9.31 -1.54 -28.44
CA ASP A 759 10.12 -1.84 -27.26
C ASP A 759 9.71 -1.01 -26.04
N ALA A 760 9.92 -1.60 -24.87
CA ALA A 760 9.62 -1.00 -23.58
C ALA A 760 10.91 -0.97 -22.73
N PRO A 761 11.57 0.21 -22.62
CA PRO A 761 12.79 0.33 -21.85
C PRO A 761 12.51 0.21 -20.34
N ALA A 762 13.53 -0.25 -19.60
CA ALA A 762 13.50 -0.25 -18.15
C ALA A 762 14.00 1.09 -17.59
N PHE A 763 13.35 1.61 -16.55
CA PHE A 763 13.78 2.82 -15.85
C PHE A 763 14.24 2.50 -14.42
N PRO A 764 15.11 3.32 -13.82
CA PRO A 764 15.55 3.11 -12.45
C PRO A 764 14.43 3.39 -11.44
N GLY A 765 14.44 2.67 -10.31
CA GLY A 765 13.70 3.05 -9.10
C GLY A 765 12.20 2.78 -9.12
N ASN A 766 11.82 1.55 -9.44
CA ASN A 766 10.43 1.08 -9.49
C ASN A 766 9.58 1.84 -10.53
N LEU A 767 10.16 2.04 -11.73
CA LEU A 767 9.55 2.74 -12.85
C LEU A 767 9.69 1.87 -14.10
N MET A 768 8.57 1.38 -14.62
CA MET A 768 8.55 0.62 -15.87
C MET A 768 7.42 1.13 -16.75
N VAL A 769 7.56 0.92 -18.06
CA VAL A 769 6.45 1.13 -18.99
C VAL A 769 5.30 0.20 -18.62
N ALA A 770 4.07 0.73 -18.53
CA ALA A 770 2.93 -0.04 -18.05
C ALA A 770 2.65 -1.27 -18.91
N HIS A 771 2.76 -1.12 -20.24
CA HIS A 771 2.48 -2.18 -21.22
C HIS A 771 3.71 -2.49 -22.06
N GLY A 772 4.47 -3.52 -21.66
CA GLY A 772 5.68 -3.91 -22.36
C GLY A 772 5.46 -4.68 -23.67
N HIS A 773 6.51 -5.35 -24.14
CA HIS A 773 6.61 -5.97 -25.46
C HIS A 773 6.98 -7.47 -25.42
N LEU A 774 7.15 -8.06 -24.24
CA LEU A 774 7.66 -9.41 -24.04
C LEU A 774 6.67 -10.28 -23.27
N ALA A 775 6.59 -11.54 -23.69
CA ALA A 775 5.94 -12.60 -22.93
C ALA A 775 6.80 -13.88 -22.94
N TRP A 776 6.65 -14.68 -21.89
CA TRP A 776 7.31 -15.97 -21.73
C TRP A 776 6.27 -17.01 -21.29
N SER A 777 6.12 -18.09 -22.05
CA SER A 777 5.33 -19.23 -21.59
C SER A 777 6.01 -19.86 -20.37
N THR A 778 5.23 -20.42 -19.44
CA THR A 778 5.81 -21.35 -18.47
C THR A 778 6.45 -22.53 -19.20
N PRO A 779 7.55 -23.13 -18.68
CA PRO A 779 8.19 -24.25 -19.35
C PRO A 779 7.30 -25.50 -19.48
N HIS A 780 7.43 -26.18 -20.61
CA HIS A 780 7.05 -27.57 -20.81
C HIS A 780 8.16 -28.48 -20.30
N TYR A 781 7.81 -29.57 -19.62
CA TYR A 781 8.78 -30.55 -19.14
C TYR A 781 8.61 -31.86 -19.89
N VAL A 782 9.69 -32.40 -20.45
CA VAL A 782 9.67 -33.65 -21.22
C VAL A 782 10.69 -34.62 -20.63
N ALA A 783 10.22 -35.79 -20.25
CA ALA A 783 11.07 -36.93 -19.89
C ALA A 783 11.16 -37.89 -21.09
N VAL A 784 12.36 -38.21 -21.54
CA VAL A 784 12.59 -39.24 -22.55
C VAL A 784 13.09 -40.50 -21.86
N SER A 785 12.31 -41.58 -21.96
CA SER A 785 12.68 -42.90 -21.44
C SER A 785 13.83 -43.45 -22.29
N GLY A 786 14.95 -43.81 -21.66
CA GLY A 786 16.02 -44.50 -22.39
C GLY A 786 15.58 -45.91 -22.76
N SER A 787 15.78 -46.31 -24.02
CA SER A 787 15.77 -47.73 -24.36
C SER A 787 16.95 -48.38 -23.63
N GLU A 788 16.69 -49.23 -22.64
CA GLU A 788 17.66 -50.26 -22.29
C GLU A 788 17.88 -51.06 -23.58
N SER A 789 19.06 -50.91 -24.20
CA SER A 789 19.48 -51.83 -25.23
C SER A 789 19.53 -53.20 -24.56
N SER A 790 18.53 -54.03 -24.81
CA SER A 790 18.61 -55.46 -24.55
C SER A 790 19.86 -55.96 -25.28
N SER A 791 20.96 -56.14 -24.55
CA SER A 791 22.10 -56.88 -25.04
C SER A 791 21.59 -58.29 -25.32
N LYS A 792 21.30 -58.57 -26.60
CA LYS A 792 21.18 -59.96 -27.06
C LYS A 792 22.55 -60.60 -26.80
N SER A 793 22.58 -61.45 -25.80
CA SER A 793 23.57 -62.51 -25.69
C SER A 793 23.34 -63.46 -26.87
N ASP A 794 24.25 -63.43 -27.84
CA ASP A 794 24.56 -64.59 -28.67
C ASP A 794 25.87 -65.21 -28.16
#